data_AF-A0A1P8NJX2-F1
#
_entry.id   AF-A0A1P8NJX2-F1
#
_cell.length_a   1.000
_cell.length_b   1.000
_cell.length_c   1.000
_cell.angle_alpha   90.00
_cell.angle_beta   90.00
_cell.angle_gamma   90.00
#
_symmetry.space_group_name_H-M   'P 1'
#
loop_
_entity.id
_entity.type
_entity.pdbx_description
1 polymer ?
#
loop_
_entity_poly.entity_id
_entity_poly.type
_entity_poly.pdbx_seq_one_letter_code
_entity_poly.pdbx_strand_id
1 'polypeptide(L)'
;MTTTLTIEDVAAQVRAWVEAAATRPIPGAAKMLSDLLRDPQGLNFTLDFVDRVIRPEDPKAAAVELRRLAQDPPGFLPPALRRVVSLGGSASHLAPSVVVPTAQAAMRTMVSHLILDARSGPLTTAITRLTADGTTLNINLLGEAVLGAKEASRRLQGVRELVARPDVDYASIKVSSIVDHLPLWAASRTVDHIVEVLLPLYLDAARAEHPTFLNMDMEEYRDLELTLQVFEKLLDRPELAQLHAGIVLQAYLPDAPSAMARLRRFAERRVASGGAPVKVRLVKGANLAMEKVDASVHGWTQAPLLSKEETDAQYKRMLLEALHPEQLRSVQLGVAGHNLFDVAFAHLLMGEREIPVGPGSGVEFEMLAGMAPGQQAVVREATGSMRLYVPVVHPRHFDVAVSYLVRRLEENASSENFLSAAFELDTEPDLFTREEQRFSRALARALTETSVATHRDQDRAHESPAGEAVELGTTTLPAVPGAFRNTPDTDLSTAANQEWAEAVTYRIRTSVLGEQEAADAWIETVEGVQSVLTRALEAQQDWAALPVQKRAQVLRRAAGTLAAHRGDLLEVMASETGKTFEQGDPEISEAIDFALYYAEQAEQLDHQEDVAFTPRPLTLVTPPWNFPVAIPTGGTLAALVTGSAVIMKPAPQSRRCGALIGRLLHEAGVPEGVLTLVDVPENEVGRALISDPRVDQLILTGGSDTAALFASWRPELRILAETSGKNSIIVTPHADLDLAAHDVATSAFGHAGQKCSAASLVITVGSVSDSRRFSAQLADAVLSLHVGEPTDPTVQMGPVIEEPGEKLASGLTELADGESWLARPRQLDGSGRLFSPGVRAGVEEGSAFHLTEYFGPILGVIHAETLEDAVRIQNGTAYGLTAGLHSLEPAEIAWWTEHVEAGNLYVNRGITGAIVQRQPFGGWKRSAIGQTSKAGGPNYLVHLMDAADAGSALSAGDEDAWLSAARHSDREHWASTFVPRDVQDLHGEINVLRHLPIPVLIRAAAGTSATQLARVLHAAATVDADVEVSLADPALTEVATAAGLSGSEVQVEDAPTFARRVPGLRRPRIRLLGEADEHLRAATAEHVEVALFTGAVVASGRVEMLPFLHEQAISATDHRFGNPLPHQLDLTGGRGYARGPA
;
A
#
# COMPACT_ATOMS: atom_id res chain seq x y z
N MET A 1 17.97 7.54 -38.53
CA MET A 1 18.70 8.07 -37.36
C MET A 1 20.19 8.00 -37.67
N THR A 2 20.74 9.06 -38.25
CA THR A 2 22.18 9.19 -38.52
C THR A 2 22.60 10.62 -38.20
N THR A 3 23.84 10.77 -37.77
CA THR A 3 24.52 12.04 -37.52
C THR A 3 25.96 11.89 -37.99
N THR A 4 26.56 12.96 -38.51
CA THR A 4 27.99 13.00 -38.85
C THR A 4 28.88 13.45 -37.68
N LEU A 5 28.29 13.85 -36.56
CA LEU A 5 29.01 14.32 -35.37
C LEU A 5 29.80 13.17 -34.74
N THR A 6 31.06 13.43 -34.44
CA THR A 6 31.90 12.51 -33.67
C THR A 6 31.76 12.77 -32.18
N ILE A 7 32.17 11.79 -31.36
CA ILE A 7 32.29 11.97 -29.90
C ILE A 7 33.29 13.09 -29.58
N GLU A 8 34.33 13.24 -30.39
CA GLU A 8 35.39 14.25 -30.22
C GLU A 8 34.86 15.68 -30.45
N ASP A 9 33.93 15.88 -31.41
CA ASP A 9 33.26 17.17 -31.63
C ASP A 9 32.43 17.59 -30.39
N VAL A 10 31.65 16.66 -29.84
CA VAL A 10 30.83 16.90 -28.64
C VAL A 10 31.74 17.15 -27.43
N ALA A 11 32.77 16.33 -27.23
CA ALA A 11 33.72 16.48 -26.14
C ALA A 11 34.47 17.82 -26.21
N ALA A 12 34.90 18.25 -27.40
CA ALA A 12 35.53 19.55 -27.60
C ALA A 12 34.58 20.71 -27.24
N GLN A 13 33.31 20.63 -27.64
CA GLN A 13 32.31 21.64 -27.29
C GLN A 13 32.04 21.70 -25.78
N VAL A 14 31.99 20.56 -25.09
CA VAL A 14 31.82 20.51 -23.63
C VAL A 14 33.05 21.07 -22.91
N ARG A 15 34.28 20.74 -23.35
CA ARG A 15 35.53 21.33 -22.78
C ARG A 15 35.51 22.86 -22.89
N ALA A 16 35.20 23.39 -24.07
CA ALA A 16 35.10 24.83 -24.29
C ALA A 16 34.04 25.49 -23.38
N TRP A 17 32.90 24.84 -23.15
CA TRP A 17 31.89 25.36 -22.24
C TRP A 17 32.30 25.29 -20.77
N VAL A 18 32.93 24.19 -20.34
CA VAL A 18 33.42 23.99 -18.97
C VAL A 18 34.52 25.00 -18.63
N GLU A 19 35.52 25.17 -19.50
CA GLU A 19 36.59 26.16 -19.35
C GLU A 19 36.04 27.59 -19.28
N ALA A 20 35.10 27.94 -20.17
CA ALA A 20 34.45 29.25 -20.15
C ALA A 20 33.61 29.47 -18.87
N ALA A 21 32.91 28.42 -18.39
CA ALA A 21 32.07 28.49 -17.20
C ALA A 21 32.89 28.68 -15.92
N ALA A 22 34.08 28.06 -15.82
CA ALA A 22 35.01 28.21 -14.70
C ALA A 22 35.47 29.67 -14.49
N THR A 23 35.47 30.50 -15.55
CA THR A 23 35.81 31.93 -15.45
C THR A 23 34.66 32.83 -14.95
N ARG A 24 33.44 32.29 -14.80
CA ARG A 24 32.25 33.08 -14.43
C ARG A 24 32.10 33.21 -12.90
N PRO A 25 31.64 34.37 -12.39
CA PRO A 25 31.46 34.56 -10.95
C PRO A 25 30.32 33.69 -10.41
N ILE A 26 30.64 32.78 -9.47
CA ILE A 26 29.66 31.94 -8.79
C ILE A 26 29.04 32.74 -7.62
N PRO A 27 27.70 32.90 -7.56
CA PRO A 27 27.02 33.51 -6.41
C PRO A 27 27.28 32.73 -5.12
N GLY A 28 27.48 33.43 -3.99
CA GLY A 28 27.85 32.78 -2.72
C GLY A 28 26.90 31.68 -2.23
N ALA A 29 25.61 31.79 -2.52
CA ALA A 29 24.62 30.75 -2.22
C ALA A 29 24.78 29.49 -3.10
N ALA A 30 25.03 29.66 -4.40
CA ALA A 30 25.31 28.56 -5.32
C ALA A 30 26.64 27.86 -5.00
N LYS A 31 27.64 28.61 -4.51
CA LYS A 31 28.86 28.03 -3.96
C LYS A 31 28.57 27.17 -2.72
N MET A 32 27.78 27.67 -1.77
CA MET A 32 27.40 26.92 -0.57
C MET A 32 26.63 25.63 -0.90
N LEU A 33 25.78 25.64 -1.94
CA LEU A 33 25.12 24.43 -2.43
C LEU A 33 26.10 23.45 -3.11
N SER A 34 27.07 23.95 -3.88
CA SER A 34 28.14 23.11 -4.46
C SER A 34 29.02 22.49 -3.37
N ASP A 35 29.39 23.26 -2.35
CA ASP A 35 30.16 22.77 -1.20
C ASP A 35 29.37 21.74 -0.35
N LEU A 36 28.03 21.86 -0.29
CA LEU A 36 27.11 20.91 0.35
C LEU A 36 27.00 19.59 -0.43
N LEU A 37 26.85 19.67 -1.77
CA LEU A 37 26.76 18.48 -2.64
C LEU A 37 28.08 17.70 -2.75
N ARG A 38 29.22 18.36 -2.46
CA ARG A 38 30.55 17.74 -2.36
C ARG A 38 30.81 16.99 -1.06
N ASP A 39 30.09 17.31 0.01
CA ASP A 39 30.26 16.69 1.32
C ASP A 39 29.44 15.39 1.40
N PRO A 40 30.06 14.20 1.58
CA PRO A 40 29.35 12.93 1.65
C PRO A 40 28.28 12.85 2.76
N GLN A 41 28.43 13.63 3.84
CA GLN A 41 27.42 13.76 4.89
C GLN A 41 26.49 14.97 4.68
N GLY A 42 26.91 15.94 3.86
CA GLY A 42 26.23 17.22 3.68
C GLY A 42 24.85 17.09 3.04
N LEU A 43 24.69 16.14 2.11
CA LEU A 43 23.40 15.76 1.55
C LEU A 43 22.47 15.21 2.64
N ASN A 44 22.83 14.10 3.27
CA ASN A 44 21.97 13.38 4.22
C ASN A 44 21.54 14.30 5.37
N PHE A 45 22.48 15.06 5.95
CA PHE A 45 22.17 16.08 6.96
C PHE A 45 21.14 17.09 6.46
N THR A 46 21.24 17.54 5.20
CA THR A 46 20.31 18.52 4.63
C THR A 46 18.94 17.92 4.36
N LEU A 47 18.87 16.69 3.84
CA LEU A 47 17.63 15.94 3.64
C LEU A 47 16.92 15.73 4.97
N ASP A 48 17.60 15.15 5.96
CA ASP A 48 17.07 14.93 7.31
C ASP A 48 16.70 16.25 8.01
N PHE A 49 17.48 17.33 7.85
CA PHE A 49 17.09 18.62 8.44
C PHE A 49 15.80 19.16 7.79
N VAL A 50 15.72 19.12 6.47
CA VAL A 50 14.58 19.66 5.72
C VAL A 50 13.33 18.82 5.98
N ASP A 51 13.42 17.50 6.08
CA ASP A 51 12.28 16.62 6.33
C ASP A 51 11.94 16.42 7.82
N ARG A 52 12.92 16.36 8.72
CA ARG A 52 12.72 16.07 10.16
C ARG A 52 12.78 17.30 11.08
N VAL A 53 13.23 18.46 10.61
CA VAL A 53 13.31 19.71 11.42
C VAL A 53 12.49 20.86 10.82
N ILE A 54 12.34 20.96 9.49
CA ILE A 54 11.50 22.01 8.87
C ILE A 54 10.03 21.60 8.73
N ARG A 55 9.74 20.32 8.47
CA ARG A 55 8.36 19.81 8.33
C ARG A 55 7.55 19.78 9.63
N PRO A 56 8.06 19.27 10.79
CA PRO A 56 7.20 19.07 11.95
C PRO A 56 6.65 20.38 12.50
N GLU A 57 5.35 20.39 12.81
CA GLU A 57 4.69 21.56 13.39
C GLU A 57 5.05 21.76 14.86
N ASP A 58 5.36 20.68 15.59
CA ASP A 58 5.76 20.73 17.00
C ASP A 58 7.25 21.10 17.16
N PRO A 59 7.58 22.22 17.83
CA PRO A 59 8.97 22.58 18.15
C PRO A 59 9.71 21.55 19.00
N LYS A 60 9.01 20.70 19.78
CA LYS A 60 9.62 19.61 20.56
C LYS A 60 10.06 18.46 19.65
N ALA A 61 9.19 18.00 18.74
CA ALA A 61 9.51 16.95 17.78
C ALA A 61 10.70 17.36 16.91
N ALA A 62 10.64 18.57 16.34
CA ALA A 62 11.75 19.16 15.59
C ALA A 62 13.02 19.39 16.44
N ALA A 63 12.92 19.56 17.76
CA ALA A 63 14.08 19.71 18.65
C ALA A 63 14.79 18.37 18.94
N VAL A 64 14.07 17.25 18.99
CA VAL A 64 14.65 15.89 19.07
C VAL A 64 15.54 15.65 17.85
N GLU A 65 15.00 15.94 16.67
CA GLU A 65 15.70 15.72 15.40
C GLU A 65 16.85 16.72 15.17
N LEU A 66 16.65 18.00 15.53
CA LEU A 66 17.73 18.98 15.55
C LEU A 66 18.88 18.55 16.47
N ARG A 67 18.58 17.91 17.61
CA ARG A 67 19.60 17.36 18.51
C ARG A 67 20.29 16.12 17.95
N ARG A 68 19.57 15.24 17.25
CA ARG A 68 20.13 14.08 16.53
C ARG A 68 21.13 14.56 15.47
N LEU A 69 20.73 15.51 14.64
CA LEU A 69 21.56 16.11 13.58
C LEU A 69 22.72 16.95 14.10
N ALA A 70 22.60 17.59 15.26
CA ALA A 70 23.66 18.39 15.87
C ALA A 70 24.80 17.57 16.52
N GLN A 71 24.67 16.24 16.60
CA GLN A 71 25.73 15.37 17.16
C GLN A 71 26.91 15.19 16.19
N ASP A 72 26.66 15.13 14.89
CA ASP A 72 27.69 15.07 13.84
C ASP A 72 27.45 16.17 12.78
N PRO A 73 27.74 17.45 13.11
CA PRO A 73 27.37 18.56 12.25
C PRO A 73 28.37 18.72 11.07
N PRO A 74 27.91 18.65 9.81
CA PRO A 74 28.72 18.26 8.65
C PRO A 74 29.84 19.22 8.26
N GLY A 75 30.78 18.70 7.45
CA GLY A 75 32.03 19.31 7.01
C GLY A 75 31.88 20.62 6.23
N PHE A 76 30.82 20.76 5.43
CA PHE A 76 30.57 21.94 4.59
C PHE A 76 30.15 23.20 5.38
N LEU A 77 29.57 23.05 6.58
CA LEU A 77 29.08 24.19 7.36
C LEU A 77 30.25 25.07 7.85
N PRO A 78 30.21 26.41 7.66
CA PRO A 78 31.22 27.32 8.19
C PRO A 78 31.45 27.11 9.70
N PRO A 79 32.68 27.21 10.24
CA PRO A 79 32.98 26.87 11.63
C PRO A 79 32.13 27.61 12.69
N ALA A 80 31.66 28.82 12.37
CA ALA A 80 30.71 29.56 13.20
C ALA A 80 29.31 28.90 13.20
N LEU A 81 28.80 28.52 12.03
CA LEU A 81 27.53 27.79 11.86
C LEU A 81 27.59 26.40 12.49
N ARG A 82 28.68 25.65 12.33
CA ARG A 82 28.87 24.35 13.00
C ARG A 82 28.77 24.47 14.54
N ARG A 83 29.38 25.51 15.11
CA ARG A 83 29.26 25.81 16.56
C ARG A 83 27.85 26.22 16.95
N VAL A 84 27.14 27.00 16.13
CA VAL A 84 25.74 27.38 16.36
C VAL A 84 24.81 26.16 16.31
N VAL A 85 25.00 25.23 15.36
CA VAL A 85 24.22 23.98 15.28
C VAL A 85 24.49 23.08 16.49
N SER A 86 25.75 22.86 16.87
CA SER A 86 26.11 22.03 18.03
C SER A 86 25.63 22.61 19.37
N LEU A 87 25.79 23.93 19.58
CA LEU A 87 25.21 24.63 20.75
C LEU A 87 23.69 24.65 20.70
N GLY A 88 23.11 24.82 19.50
CA GLY A 88 21.67 24.80 19.26
C GLY A 88 21.03 23.47 19.62
N GLY A 89 21.57 22.34 19.16
CA GLY A 89 21.07 21.01 19.51
C GLY A 89 21.18 20.69 21.01
N SER A 90 22.14 21.28 21.71
CA SER A 90 22.23 21.18 23.18
C SER A 90 21.21 22.08 23.90
N ALA A 91 20.97 23.28 23.37
CA ALA A 91 20.03 24.26 23.93
C ALA A 91 18.56 23.99 23.54
N SER A 92 18.31 23.20 22.49
CA SER A 92 16.96 22.92 21.96
C SER A 92 16.06 22.23 22.99
N HIS A 93 16.63 21.45 23.91
CA HIS A 93 15.90 20.85 25.03
C HIS A 93 15.44 21.87 26.08
N LEU A 94 16.15 22.99 26.24
CA LEU A 94 15.84 24.01 27.25
C LEU A 94 14.91 25.10 26.71
N ALA A 95 14.96 25.40 25.42
CA ALA A 95 14.14 26.42 24.77
C ALA A 95 13.78 26.06 23.31
N PRO A 96 13.06 24.95 23.06
CA PRO A 96 12.77 24.45 21.70
C PRO A 96 12.03 25.51 20.86
N SER A 97 11.08 26.22 21.48
CA SER A 97 10.28 27.29 20.89
C SER A 97 11.06 28.53 20.45
N VAL A 98 12.34 28.65 20.80
CA VAL A 98 13.23 29.75 20.37
C VAL A 98 14.30 29.23 19.41
N VAL A 99 14.90 28.08 19.73
CA VAL A 99 16.01 27.50 18.95
C VAL A 99 15.54 26.97 17.60
N VAL A 100 14.46 26.19 17.56
CA VAL A 100 13.97 25.56 16.32
C VAL A 100 13.54 26.60 15.28
N PRO A 101 12.69 27.61 15.58
CA PRO A 101 12.33 28.63 14.59
C PRO A 101 13.53 29.41 14.05
N THR A 102 14.55 29.63 14.89
CA THR A 102 15.79 30.29 14.47
C THR A 102 16.59 29.43 13.48
N ALA A 103 16.71 28.13 13.75
CA ALA A 103 17.38 27.17 12.88
C ALA A 103 16.62 26.98 11.54
N GLN A 104 15.29 26.85 11.60
CA GLN A 104 14.42 26.81 10.42
C GLN A 104 14.56 28.09 9.56
N ALA A 105 14.58 29.28 10.17
CA ALA A 105 14.75 30.55 9.45
C ALA A 105 16.14 30.66 8.77
N ALA A 106 17.20 30.20 9.44
CA ALA A 106 18.54 30.15 8.86
C ALA A 106 18.59 29.21 7.64
N MET A 107 18.06 27.99 7.76
CA MET A 107 18.04 27.03 6.64
C MET A 107 17.13 27.47 5.49
N ARG A 108 15.95 28.05 5.78
CA ARG A 108 15.10 28.70 4.74
C ARG A 108 15.86 29.79 3.97
N THR A 109 16.72 30.55 4.65
CA THR A 109 17.58 31.55 4.00
C THR A 109 18.66 30.89 3.14
N MET A 110 19.21 29.75 3.56
CA MET A 110 20.18 28.99 2.74
C MET A 110 19.55 28.44 1.46
N VAL A 111 18.35 27.87 1.52
CA VAL A 111 17.68 27.26 0.34
C VAL A 111 16.79 28.22 -0.48
N SER A 112 16.66 29.50 -0.10
CA SER A 112 15.82 30.50 -0.80
C SER A 112 16.25 30.84 -2.23
N HIS A 113 17.39 30.30 -2.69
CA HIS A 113 17.84 30.42 -4.07
C HIS A 113 17.37 29.25 -4.96
N LEU A 114 16.87 28.17 -4.34
CA LEU A 114 16.29 27.00 -5.02
C LEU A 114 14.77 27.09 -5.16
N ILE A 115 14.10 27.82 -4.26
CA ILE A 115 12.66 28.08 -4.29
C ILE A 115 12.42 29.55 -4.00
N LEU A 116 11.66 30.23 -4.86
CA LEU A 116 11.34 31.64 -4.68
C LEU A 116 10.03 31.84 -3.89
N ASP A 117 9.92 33.03 -3.32
CA ASP A 117 8.72 33.49 -2.63
C ASP A 117 7.63 33.88 -3.64
N ALA A 118 6.48 33.21 -3.59
CA ALA A 118 5.36 33.44 -4.50
C ALA A 118 4.61 34.78 -4.26
N ARG A 119 4.92 35.52 -3.18
CA ARG A 119 4.28 36.84 -2.92
C ARG A 119 4.67 37.84 -4.01
N SER A 120 3.71 38.67 -4.41
CA SER A 120 3.80 39.51 -5.61
C SER A 120 5.07 40.36 -5.74
N GLY A 121 5.42 41.13 -4.71
CA GLY A 121 6.61 42.00 -4.68
C GLY A 121 7.95 41.25 -4.72
N PRO A 122 8.19 40.29 -3.80
CA PRO A 122 9.35 39.40 -3.86
C PRO A 122 9.49 38.67 -5.21
N LEU A 123 8.38 38.16 -5.75
CA LEU A 123 8.37 37.44 -7.02
C LEU A 123 8.78 38.35 -8.19
N THR A 124 8.15 39.52 -8.36
CA THR A 124 8.55 40.49 -9.40
C THR A 124 10.03 40.90 -9.27
N THR A 125 10.53 41.07 -8.05
CA THR A 125 11.94 41.41 -7.80
C THR A 125 12.87 40.28 -8.27
N ALA A 126 12.50 39.03 -8.02
CA ALA A 126 13.29 37.87 -8.41
C ALA A 126 13.19 37.58 -9.92
N ILE A 127 12.01 37.74 -10.54
CA ILE A 127 11.80 37.67 -11.99
C ILE A 127 12.71 38.69 -12.68
N THR A 128 12.59 39.98 -12.31
CA THR A 128 13.40 41.08 -12.89
C THR A 128 14.91 40.80 -12.81
N ARG A 129 15.37 40.16 -11.73
CA ARG A 129 16.78 39.79 -11.56
C ARG A 129 17.19 38.60 -12.44
N LEU A 130 16.34 37.59 -12.58
CA LEU A 130 16.65 36.36 -13.32
C LEU A 130 16.46 36.51 -14.84
N THR A 131 15.72 37.53 -15.29
CA THR A 131 15.54 37.84 -16.72
C THR A 131 16.47 38.95 -17.24
N ALA A 132 17.29 39.55 -16.37
CA ALA A 132 18.09 40.74 -16.65
C ALA A 132 19.13 40.57 -17.79
N ASP A 133 19.48 39.33 -18.12
CA ASP A 133 20.45 38.94 -19.15
C ASP A 133 19.83 38.18 -20.32
N GLY A 134 18.51 38.33 -20.52
CA GLY A 134 17.77 37.77 -21.65
C GLY A 134 17.26 36.33 -21.45
N THR A 135 17.48 35.75 -20.27
CA THR A 135 16.87 34.48 -19.87
C THR A 135 15.35 34.61 -19.68
N THR A 136 14.60 33.61 -20.13
CA THR A 136 13.16 33.45 -19.86
C THR A 136 12.95 32.52 -18.66
N LEU A 137 11.77 32.52 -18.04
CA LEU A 137 11.48 31.68 -16.87
C LEU A 137 10.36 30.68 -17.18
N ASN A 138 10.29 29.60 -16.42
CA ASN A 138 9.15 28.70 -16.33
C ASN A 138 8.77 28.64 -14.85
N ILE A 139 7.63 29.21 -14.48
CA ILE A 139 7.19 29.30 -13.08
C ILE A 139 6.30 28.11 -12.73
N ASN A 140 6.63 27.37 -11.67
CA ASN A 140 5.77 26.31 -11.11
C ASN A 140 5.36 26.61 -9.66
N LEU A 141 4.07 26.52 -9.35
CA LEU A 141 3.51 26.80 -8.02
C LEU A 141 3.46 25.55 -7.13
N LEU A 142 4.37 25.48 -6.17
CA LEU A 142 4.38 24.48 -5.11
C LEU A 142 3.35 24.83 -4.01
N GLY A 143 2.90 23.80 -3.28
CA GLY A 143 1.92 23.89 -2.20
C GLY A 143 1.44 22.48 -1.82
N GLU A 144 0.55 22.39 -0.82
CA GLU A 144 0.07 21.18 -0.11
C GLU A 144 -0.30 19.99 -1.04
N ALA A 145 -0.22 18.77 -0.51
CA ALA A 145 -0.72 17.60 -1.20
C ALA A 145 -2.23 17.76 -1.47
N VAL A 146 -2.65 17.53 -2.70
CA VAL A 146 -4.06 17.59 -3.11
C VAL A 146 -4.73 16.31 -2.65
N LEU A 147 -5.36 16.35 -1.47
CA LEU A 147 -6.19 15.26 -0.97
C LEU A 147 -7.68 15.45 -1.29
N GLY A 148 -8.08 16.66 -1.71
CA GLY A 148 -9.48 16.98 -2.01
C GLY A 148 -9.68 18.25 -2.84
N ALA A 149 -10.95 18.51 -3.14
CA ALA A 149 -11.42 19.55 -4.06
C ALA A 149 -11.05 20.97 -3.63
N LYS A 150 -10.91 21.21 -2.33
CA LYS A 150 -10.60 22.55 -1.81
C LYS A 150 -9.13 22.91 -2.06
N GLU A 151 -8.19 21.99 -1.85
CA GLU A 151 -6.78 22.21 -2.19
C GLU A 151 -6.56 22.29 -3.70
N ALA A 152 -7.21 21.41 -4.49
CA ALA A 152 -7.17 21.47 -5.95
C ALA A 152 -7.64 22.85 -6.47
N SER A 153 -8.81 23.30 -6.01
CA SER A 153 -9.37 24.61 -6.34
C SER A 153 -8.46 25.76 -5.91
N ARG A 154 -7.83 25.67 -4.73
CA ARG A 154 -6.87 26.67 -4.25
C ARG A 154 -5.65 26.74 -5.16
N ARG A 155 -5.09 25.60 -5.58
CA ARG A 155 -3.94 25.57 -6.48
C ARG A 155 -4.28 26.11 -7.85
N LEU A 156 -5.40 25.69 -8.43
CA LEU A 156 -5.88 26.19 -9.73
C LEU A 156 -6.06 27.71 -9.70
N GLN A 157 -6.68 28.26 -8.65
CA GLN A 157 -6.83 29.70 -8.47
C GLN A 157 -5.47 30.42 -8.35
N GLY A 158 -4.53 29.86 -7.59
CA GLY A 158 -3.16 30.40 -7.49
C GLY A 158 -2.40 30.39 -8.83
N VAL A 159 -2.61 29.37 -9.66
CA VAL A 159 -2.06 29.32 -11.02
C VAL A 159 -2.72 30.37 -11.92
N ARG A 160 -4.05 30.55 -11.88
CA ARG A 160 -4.74 31.61 -12.62
C ARG A 160 -4.27 33.01 -12.21
N GLU A 161 -3.99 33.22 -10.92
CA GLU A 161 -3.38 34.45 -10.41
C GLU A 161 -1.95 34.67 -10.91
N LEU A 162 -1.18 33.61 -11.19
CA LEU A 162 0.13 33.72 -11.85
C LEU A 162 0.00 34.06 -13.33
N VAL A 163 -0.91 33.40 -14.06
CA VAL A 163 -1.19 33.66 -15.49
C VAL A 163 -1.72 35.08 -15.72
N ALA A 164 -2.47 35.64 -14.78
CA ALA A 164 -2.97 37.02 -14.88
C ALA A 164 -1.87 38.10 -14.72
N ARG A 165 -0.61 37.74 -14.48
CA ARG A 165 0.49 38.69 -14.25
C ARG A 165 1.19 39.08 -15.56
N PRO A 166 1.46 40.38 -15.79
CA PRO A 166 2.18 40.82 -16.99
C PRO A 166 3.68 40.49 -16.97
N ASP A 167 4.24 40.06 -15.84
CA ASP A 167 5.64 39.62 -15.70
C ASP A 167 5.82 38.10 -15.72
N VAL A 168 4.79 37.34 -16.14
CA VAL A 168 4.82 35.87 -16.25
C VAL A 168 4.45 35.45 -17.68
N ASP A 169 5.45 35.08 -18.46
CA ASP A 169 5.30 34.61 -19.85
C ASP A 169 5.06 33.10 -19.95
N TYR A 170 5.31 32.33 -18.88
CA TYR A 170 5.24 30.86 -18.89
C TYR A 170 4.95 30.29 -17.50
N ALA A 171 4.00 29.36 -17.42
CA ALA A 171 3.72 28.57 -16.22
C ALA A 171 3.65 27.06 -16.52
N SER A 172 4.25 26.25 -15.65
CA SER A 172 4.07 24.79 -15.63
C SER A 172 2.94 24.41 -14.66
N ILE A 173 2.15 23.42 -15.04
CA ILE A 173 1.03 22.86 -14.25
C ILE A 173 1.08 21.33 -14.27
N LYS A 174 0.76 20.66 -13.17
CA LYS A 174 0.52 19.20 -13.13
C LYS A 174 -0.97 18.95 -12.92
N VAL A 175 -1.60 18.09 -13.73
CA VAL A 175 -3.04 17.79 -13.63
C VAL A 175 -3.44 17.38 -12.20
N SER A 176 -2.73 16.39 -11.63
CA SER A 176 -2.95 15.90 -10.26
C SER A 176 -2.57 16.89 -9.14
N SER A 177 -2.24 18.15 -9.47
CA SER A 177 -2.03 19.23 -8.50
C SER A 177 -3.12 20.30 -8.52
N ILE A 178 -4.05 20.25 -9.49
CA ILE A 178 -5.09 21.28 -9.71
C ILE A 178 -6.48 20.70 -10.01
N VAL A 179 -6.57 19.38 -10.22
CA VAL A 179 -7.82 18.61 -10.27
C VAL A 179 -7.71 17.54 -9.19
N ASP A 180 -8.68 17.52 -8.29
CA ASP A 180 -8.86 16.43 -7.33
C ASP A 180 -9.49 15.20 -8.01
N HIS A 181 -9.30 14.03 -7.39
CA HIS A 181 -9.86 12.74 -7.79
C HIS A 181 -9.71 12.38 -9.29
N LEU A 182 -8.74 11.50 -9.59
CA LEU A 182 -8.44 11.05 -10.95
C LEU A 182 -8.77 9.55 -11.14
N PRO A 183 -10.05 9.15 -11.14
CA PRO A 183 -10.43 7.74 -11.26
C PRO A 183 -10.10 7.21 -12.65
N LEU A 184 -9.07 6.37 -12.75
CA LEU A 184 -8.68 5.74 -14.02
C LEU A 184 -9.66 4.64 -14.46
N TRP A 185 -10.44 4.08 -13.53
CA TRP A 185 -11.64 3.26 -13.81
C TRP A 185 -12.67 3.98 -14.69
N ALA A 186 -12.64 5.32 -14.70
CA ALA A 186 -13.52 6.18 -15.47
C ALA A 186 -12.77 7.04 -16.49
N ALA A 187 -11.60 6.60 -16.98
CA ALA A 187 -10.61 7.41 -17.69
C ALA A 187 -11.19 8.45 -18.68
N SER A 188 -12.10 8.06 -19.59
CA SER A 188 -12.70 9.02 -20.53
C SER A 188 -13.54 10.12 -19.83
N ARG A 189 -14.29 9.82 -18.77
CA ARG A 189 -15.02 10.83 -17.98
C ARG A 189 -14.06 11.73 -17.21
N THR A 190 -12.98 11.15 -16.69
CA THR A 190 -11.92 11.87 -15.96
C THR A 190 -11.21 12.86 -16.87
N VAL A 191 -10.85 12.46 -18.11
CA VAL A 191 -10.32 13.36 -19.14
C VAL A 191 -11.27 14.52 -19.41
N ASP A 192 -12.57 14.24 -19.58
CA ASP A 192 -13.57 15.27 -19.87
C ASP A 192 -13.70 16.27 -18.72
N HIS A 193 -13.75 15.78 -17.48
CA HIS A 193 -13.76 16.63 -16.29
C HIS A 193 -12.51 17.53 -16.18
N ILE A 194 -11.31 16.98 -16.38
CA ILE A 194 -10.06 17.76 -16.38
C ILE A 194 -10.11 18.84 -17.48
N VAL A 195 -10.57 18.51 -18.69
CA VAL A 195 -10.68 19.48 -19.78
C VAL A 195 -11.65 20.62 -19.41
N GLU A 196 -12.78 20.32 -18.77
CA GLU A 196 -13.71 21.34 -18.28
C GLU A 196 -13.10 22.25 -17.20
N VAL A 197 -12.38 21.67 -16.23
CA VAL A 197 -11.72 22.41 -15.14
C VAL A 197 -10.56 23.29 -15.64
N LEU A 198 -9.78 22.81 -16.63
CA LEU A 198 -8.61 23.53 -17.15
C LEU A 198 -8.95 24.53 -18.27
N LEU A 199 -10.07 24.37 -18.98
CA LEU A 199 -10.44 25.26 -20.09
C LEU A 199 -10.46 26.76 -19.70
N PRO A 200 -10.98 27.19 -18.54
CA PRO A 200 -10.91 28.59 -18.11
C PRO A 200 -9.47 29.11 -18.00
N LEU A 201 -8.55 28.34 -17.42
CA LEU A 201 -7.14 28.70 -17.28
C LEU A 201 -6.47 28.88 -18.65
N TYR A 202 -6.73 27.98 -19.59
CA TYR A 202 -6.19 28.05 -20.95
C TYR A 202 -6.81 29.21 -21.77
N LEU A 203 -8.08 29.54 -21.54
CA LEU A 203 -8.71 30.71 -22.15
C LEU A 203 -8.18 32.02 -21.56
N ASP A 204 -7.91 32.09 -20.26
CA ASP A 204 -7.28 33.25 -19.63
C ASP A 204 -5.88 33.49 -20.23
N ALA A 205 -5.07 32.42 -20.34
CA ALA A 205 -3.75 32.47 -20.97
C ALA A 205 -3.82 32.89 -22.46
N ALA A 206 -4.76 32.35 -23.24
CA ALA A 206 -4.92 32.67 -24.66
C ALA A 206 -5.45 34.10 -24.93
N ARG A 207 -6.11 34.73 -23.96
CA ARG A 207 -6.74 36.06 -24.09
C ARG A 207 -5.93 37.20 -23.50
N ALA A 208 -4.83 36.90 -22.81
CA ALA A 208 -3.92 37.91 -22.29
C ALA A 208 -3.29 38.75 -23.42
N GLU A 209 -2.97 40.02 -23.15
CA GLU A 209 -2.29 40.92 -24.11
C GLU A 209 -0.94 40.35 -24.57
N HIS A 210 -0.30 39.57 -23.70
CA HIS A 210 0.83 38.70 -24.01
C HIS A 210 0.44 37.28 -23.56
N PRO A 211 0.10 36.38 -24.49
CA PRO A 211 -0.37 35.04 -24.12
C PRO A 211 0.66 34.26 -23.30
N THR A 212 0.27 33.83 -22.10
CA THR A 212 1.12 33.01 -21.23
C THR A 212 1.24 31.60 -21.80
N PHE A 213 2.46 31.11 -21.93
CA PHE A 213 2.72 29.73 -22.33
C PHE A 213 2.37 28.78 -21.17
N LEU A 214 1.47 27.82 -21.41
CA LEU A 214 1.12 26.79 -20.44
C LEU A 214 1.80 25.46 -20.78
N ASN A 215 2.50 24.88 -19.82
CA ASN A 215 3.15 23.58 -19.95
C ASN A 215 2.54 22.54 -19.00
N MET A 216 2.07 21.41 -19.53
CA MET A 216 1.66 20.27 -18.71
C MET A 216 2.89 19.46 -18.29
N ASP A 217 3.23 19.53 -17.01
CA ASP A 217 4.26 18.71 -16.38
C ASP A 217 3.67 17.34 -15.99
N MET A 218 4.52 16.31 -16.02
CA MET A 218 4.20 14.93 -15.61
C MET A 218 5.21 14.45 -14.55
N GLU A 219 4.76 13.64 -13.60
CA GLU A 219 5.64 13.00 -12.62
C GLU A 219 5.56 11.48 -12.67
N GLU A 220 4.36 10.90 -12.50
CA GLU A 220 4.13 9.46 -12.34
C GLU A 220 3.74 8.80 -13.68
N TYR A 221 4.04 7.51 -13.87
CA TYR A 221 3.68 6.81 -15.11
C TYR A 221 2.17 6.84 -15.40
N ARG A 222 1.34 6.68 -14.36
CA ARG A 222 -0.13 6.74 -14.46
C ARG A 222 -0.66 8.06 -15.04
N ASP A 223 0.12 9.15 -14.96
CA ASP A 223 -0.26 10.45 -15.52
C ASP A 223 -0.11 10.49 -17.05
N LEU A 224 0.64 9.57 -17.69
CA LEU A 224 1.05 9.67 -19.11
C LEU A 224 -0.13 9.70 -20.08
N GLU A 225 -0.92 8.64 -20.13
CA GLU A 225 -2.02 8.52 -21.09
C GLU A 225 -3.12 9.56 -20.81
N LEU A 226 -3.41 9.80 -19.52
CA LEU A 226 -4.35 10.83 -19.06
C LEU A 226 -3.93 12.23 -19.55
N THR A 227 -2.67 12.62 -19.34
CA THR A 227 -2.16 13.94 -19.71
C THR A 227 -2.10 14.11 -21.23
N LEU A 228 -1.76 13.05 -21.99
CA LEU A 228 -1.81 13.06 -23.45
C LEU A 228 -3.23 13.33 -23.97
N GLN A 229 -4.23 12.60 -23.49
CA GLN A 229 -5.63 12.79 -23.90
C GLN A 229 -6.16 14.17 -23.54
N VAL A 230 -5.89 14.66 -22.33
CA VAL A 230 -6.29 16.01 -21.88
C VAL A 230 -5.64 17.09 -22.75
N PHE A 231 -4.33 16.99 -23.01
CA PHE A 231 -3.59 17.98 -23.80
C PHE A 231 -4.12 18.05 -25.25
N GLU A 232 -4.34 16.89 -25.88
CA GLU A 232 -4.92 16.80 -27.22
C GLU A 232 -6.36 17.38 -27.25
N LYS A 233 -7.25 16.89 -26.38
CA LYS A 233 -8.68 17.28 -26.37
C LYS A 233 -8.89 18.75 -26.00
N LEU A 234 -8.06 19.30 -25.12
CA LEU A 234 -8.13 20.71 -24.75
C LEU A 234 -7.62 21.60 -25.89
N LEU A 235 -6.50 21.26 -26.54
CA LEU A 235 -5.97 22.10 -27.62
C LEU A 235 -6.73 21.96 -28.95
N ASP A 236 -7.37 20.83 -29.25
CA ASP A 236 -8.18 20.66 -30.48
C ASP A 236 -9.39 21.62 -30.56
N ARG A 237 -9.71 22.32 -29.46
CA ARG A 237 -10.77 23.32 -29.39
C ARG A 237 -10.48 24.56 -30.25
N PRO A 238 -11.43 25.02 -31.10
CA PRO A 238 -11.24 26.19 -31.97
C PRO A 238 -10.84 27.48 -31.24
N GLU A 239 -11.35 27.68 -30.02
CA GLU A 239 -11.06 28.86 -29.19
C GLU A 239 -9.58 28.92 -28.73
N LEU A 240 -8.88 27.78 -28.77
CA LEU A 240 -7.48 27.63 -28.39
C LEU A 240 -6.57 27.32 -29.58
N ALA A 241 -7.09 27.39 -30.83
CA ALA A 241 -6.34 27.04 -32.03
C ALA A 241 -5.02 27.82 -32.22
N GLN A 242 -4.97 29.08 -31.78
CA GLN A 242 -3.77 29.94 -31.87
C GLN A 242 -2.89 29.91 -30.61
N LEU A 243 -3.27 29.19 -29.55
CA LEU A 243 -2.47 29.10 -28.33
C LEU A 243 -1.26 28.18 -28.56
N HIS A 244 -0.08 28.70 -28.23
CA HIS A 244 1.12 27.90 -28.03
C HIS A 244 1.11 27.33 -26.61
N ALA A 245 1.24 26.01 -26.50
CA ALA A 245 1.27 25.29 -25.23
C ALA A 245 2.20 24.08 -25.33
N GLY A 246 2.60 23.54 -24.18
CA GLY A 246 3.59 22.47 -24.10
C GLY A 246 3.20 21.32 -23.17
N ILE A 247 3.90 20.21 -23.34
CA ILE A 247 3.75 18.99 -22.54
C ILE A 247 5.13 18.37 -22.29
N VAL A 248 5.34 17.80 -21.11
CA VAL A 248 6.56 17.04 -20.78
C VAL A 248 6.50 15.64 -21.38
N LEU A 249 7.61 15.16 -21.94
CA LEU A 249 7.85 13.72 -22.13
C LEU A 249 9.12 13.29 -21.40
N GLN A 250 9.04 12.15 -20.71
CA GLN A 250 10.11 11.63 -19.88
C GLN A 250 10.82 10.46 -20.61
N ALA A 251 12.04 10.68 -21.10
CA ALA A 251 12.77 9.71 -21.92
C ALA A 251 13.15 8.40 -21.19
N TYR A 252 13.05 8.35 -19.86
CA TYR A 252 13.19 7.13 -19.08
C TYR A 252 12.03 6.15 -19.26
N LEU A 253 10.90 6.55 -19.84
CA LEU A 253 9.78 5.65 -20.13
C LEU A 253 9.98 5.02 -21.51
N PRO A 254 9.87 3.69 -21.65
CA PRO A 254 9.96 3.02 -22.95
C PRO A 254 8.94 3.57 -23.95
N ASP A 255 7.76 3.97 -23.48
CA ASP A 255 6.64 4.53 -24.23
C ASP A 255 6.89 5.93 -24.82
N ALA A 256 7.87 6.68 -24.31
CA ALA A 256 8.09 8.08 -24.69
C ALA A 256 8.24 8.36 -26.21
N PRO A 257 8.85 7.49 -27.04
CA PRO A 257 8.90 7.67 -28.50
C PRO A 257 7.52 7.46 -29.15
N SER A 258 6.68 6.57 -28.63
CA SER A 258 5.32 6.36 -29.14
C SER A 258 4.42 7.56 -28.82
N ALA A 259 4.55 8.12 -27.61
CA ALA A 259 3.93 9.37 -27.18
C ALA A 259 4.39 10.57 -28.02
N MET A 260 5.70 10.71 -28.29
CA MET A 260 6.23 11.74 -29.19
C MET A 260 5.63 11.61 -30.61
N ALA A 261 5.56 10.39 -31.15
CA ALA A 261 4.98 10.14 -32.46
C ALA A 261 3.46 10.43 -32.50
N ARG A 262 2.74 10.21 -31.40
CA ARG A 262 1.32 10.58 -31.23
C ARG A 262 1.14 12.10 -31.25
N LEU A 263 1.87 12.81 -30.38
CA LEU A 263 1.84 14.28 -30.30
C LEU A 263 2.23 14.95 -31.62
N ARG A 264 3.20 14.40 -32.35
CA ARG A 264 3.53 14.84 -33.71
C ARG A 264 2.34 14.73 -34.66
N ARG A 265 1.68 13.58 -34.73
CA ARG A 265 0.48 13.40 -35.59
C ARG A 265 -0.64 14.38 -35.21
N PHE A 266 -0.81 14.68 -33.92
CA PHE A 266 -1.77 15.70 -33.46
C PHE A 266 -1.38 17.10 -33.93
N ALA A 267 -0.13 17.50 -33.68
CA ALA A 267 0.39 18.81 -34.03
C ALA A 267 0.42 19.08 -35.55
N GLU A 268 0.73 18.07 -36.36
CA GLU A 268 0.66 18.13 -37.82
C GLU A 268 -0.76 18.46 -38.31
N ARG A 269 -1.79 17.79 -37.77
CA ARG A 269 -3.19 18.09 -38.08
C ARG A 269 -3.57 19.51 -37.65
N ARG A 270 -3.22 19.89 -36.43
CA ARG A 270 -3.46 21.23 -35.86
C ARG A 270 -2.88 22.34 -36.73
N VAL A 271 -1.61 22.23 -37.11
CA VAL A 271 -0.93 23.23 -37.97
C VAL A 271 -1.47 23.20 -39.40
N ALA A 272 -1.79 22.04 -39.97
CA ALA A 272 -2.44 21.95 -41.27
C ALA A 272 -3.84 22.60 -41.30
N SER A 273 -4.53 22.65 -40.16
CA SER A 273 -5.79 23.38 -39.97
C SER A 273 -5.61 24.87 -39.62
N GLY A 274 -4.38 25.40 -39.65
CA GLY A 274 -4.05 26.80 -39.38
C GLY A 274 -3.85 27.14 -37.90
N GLY A 275 -3.74 26.15 -37.02
CA GLY A 275 -3.42 26.33 -35.60
C GLY A 275 -1.93 26.51 -35.32
N ALA A 276 -1.61 26.92 -34.09
CA ALA A 276 -0.25 27.08 -33.60
C ALA A 276 0.44 25.71 -33.32
N PRO A 277 1.77 25.59 -33.50
CA PRO A 277 2.51 24.40 -33.09
C PRO A 277 2.50 24.21 -31.57
N VAL A 278 2.73 22.97 -31.15
CA VAL A 278 2.89 22.60 -29.73
C VAL A 278 4.38 22.48 -29.38
N LYS A 279 4.72 22.45 -28.09
CA LYS A 279 6.07 22.16 -27.62
C LYS A 279 6.10 20.82 -26.85
N VAL A 280 7.13 20.01 -27.07
CA VAL A 280 7.46 18.90 -26.17
C VAL A 280 8.70 19.28 -25.37
N ARG A 281 8.56 19.32 -24.04
CA ARG A 281 9.66 19.48 -23.09
C ARG A 281 10.23 18.11 -22.77
N LEU A 282 11.32 17.74 -23.45
CA LEU A 282 11.97 16.45 -23.30
C LEU A 282 12.87 16.47 -22.06
N VAL A 283 12.51 15.70 -21.04
CA VAL A 283 13.30 15.45 -19.83
C VAL A 283 13.77 14.00 -19.81
N LYS A 284 14.69 13.64 -18.90
CA LYS A 284 14.99 12.22 -18.64
C LYS A 284 13.89 11.57 -17.81
N GLY A 285 13.62 12.11 -16.63
CA GLY A 285 12.63 11.58 -15.68
C GLY A 285 13.06 11.91 -14.26
N ALA A 286 12.11 11.96 -13.32
CA ALA A 286 12.36 12.46 -11.94
C ALA A 286 11.70 11.61 -10.83
N ASN A 287 10.97 10.54 -11.18
CA ASN A 287 10.17 9.78 -10.22
C ASN A 287 10.65 8.34 -9.98
N LEU A 288 11.83 7.96 -10.49
CA LEU A 288 12.31 6.56 -10.54
C LEU A 288 12.26 5.83 -9.18
N ALA A 289 12.48 6.53 -8.07
CA ALA A 289 12.41 5.94 -6.73
C ALA A 289 10.98 5.48 -6.39
N MET A 290 9.97 6.32 -6.62
CA MET A 290 8.56 5.95 -6.41
C MET A 290 8.08 4.93 -7.46
N GLU A 291 8.50 5.03 -8.72
CA GLU A 291 8.16 4.04 -9.76
C GLU A 291 8.65 2.62 -9.43
N LYS A 292 9.77 2.49 -8.69
CA LYS A 292 10.26 1.20 -8.19
C LYS A 292 9.42 0.64 -7.05
N VAL A 293 8.96 1.51 -6.14
CA VAL A 293 8.05 1.11 -5.06
C VAL A 293 6.71 0.69 -5.64
N ASP A 294 6.11 1.50 -6.53
CA ASP A 294 4.86 1.19 -7.22
C ASP A 294 4.90 -0.18 -7.88
N ALA A 295 5.96 -0.44 -8.66
CA ALA A 295 6.19 -1.72 -9.31
C ALA A 295 6.34 -2.89 -8.30
N SER A 296 7.17 -2.71 -7.27
CA SER A 296 7.44 -3.77 -6.29
C SER A 296 6.23 -4.09 -5.40
N VAL A 297 5.43 -3.09 -5.05
CA VAL A 297 4.25 -3.27 -4.20
C VAL A 297 3.12 -3.92 -5.00
N HIS A 298 2.81 -3.44 -6.21
CA HIS A 298 1.73 -4.02 -7.02
C HIS A 298 2.13 -5.30 -7.78
N GLY A 299 3.41 -5.66 -7.81
CA GLY A 299 3.91 -6.82 -8.57
C GLY A 299 4.02 -6.58 -10.08
N TRP A 300 4.04 -5.31 -10.50
CA TRP A 300 4.18 -4.91 -11.90
C TRP A 300 5.65 -4.79 -12.33
N THR A 301 5.92 -4.81 -13.64
CA THR A 301 7.21 -4.38 -14.18
C THR A 301 7.38 -2.87 -13.95
N GLN A 302 8.55 -2.40 -13.51
CA GLN A 302 8.76 -0.95 -13.34
C GLN A 302 8.54 -0.25 -14.69
N ALA A 303 7.79 0.86 -14.70
CA ALA A 303 7.54 1.56 -15.96
C ALA A 303 8.82 2.13 -16.60
N PRO A 304 9.76 2.75 -15.85
CA PRO A 304 11.00 3.23 -16.45
C PRO A 304 11.95 2.13 -16.95
N LEU A 305 12.82 2.50 -17.89
CA LEU A 305 13.95 1.70 -18.36
C LEU A 305 14.86 1.29 -17.19
N LEU A 306 15.40 0.07 -17.25
CA LEU A 306 16.06 -0.58 -16.11
C LEU A 306 17.44 0.02 -15.78
N SER A 307 18.08 0.71 -16.72
CA SER A 307 19.36 1.37 -16.52
C SER A 307 19.38 2.84 -16.97
N LYS A 308 20.28 3.62 -16.36
CA LYS A 308 20.54 5.00 -16.79
C LYS A 308 21.07 5.06 -18.22
N GLU A 309 21.90 4.11 -18.64
CA GLU A 309 22.47 4.11 -20.00
C GLU A 309 21.38 3.92 -21.08
N GLU A 310 20.32 3.16 -20.79
CA GLU A 310 19.12 3.06 -21.64
C GLU A 310 18.36 4.37 -21.72
N THR A 311 18.14 5.03 -20.58
CA THR A 311 17.52 6.37 -20.53
C THR A 311 18.32 7.39 -21.34
N ASP A 312 19.65 7.38 -21.18
CA ASP A 312 20.56 8.30 -21.87
C ASP A 312 20.67 7.99 -23.37
N ALA A 313 20.51 6.73 -23.79
CA ALA A 313 20.42 6.33 -25.19
C ALA A 313 19.05 6.71 -25.79
N GLN A 314 17.96 6.49 -25.05
CA GLN A 314 16.60 6.87 -25.46
C GLN A 314 16.48 8.38 -25.66
N TYR A 315 16.99 9.18 -24.72
CA TYR A 315 17.03 10.64 -24.84
C TYR A 315 17.73 11.07 -26.14
N LYS A 316 18.86 10.45 -26.48
CA LYS A 316 19.58 10.71 -27.75
C LYS A 316 18.79 10.26 -28.99
N ARG A 317 18.11 9.11 -28.96
CA ARG A 317 17.20 8.68 -30.05
C ARG A 317 16.09 9.69 -30.28
N MET A 318 15.47 10.19 -29.22
CA MET A 318 14.40 11.19 -29.30
C MET A 318 14.93 12.55 -29.81
N LEU A 319 16.12 13.00 -29.40
CA LEU A 319 16.78 14.17 -30.00
C LEU A 319 17.06 13.98 -31.50
N LEU A 320 17.63 12.82 -31.88
CA LEU A 320 17.95 12.47 -33.27
C LEU A 320 16.71 12.45 -34.18
N GLU A 321 15.54 12.09 -33.64
CA GLU A 321 14.26 12.10 -34.36
C GLU A 321 13.62 13.50 -34.39
N ALA A 322 13.58 14.21 -33.26
CA ALA A 322 12.84 15.46 -33.12
C ALA A 322 13.53 16.68 -33.76
N LEU A 323 14.86 16.75 -33.74
CA LEU A 323 15.62 17.91 -34.23
C LEU A 323 15.74 17.93 -35.76
N HIS A 324 14.62 17.99 -36.49
CA HIS A 324 14.59 18.17 -37.94
C HIS A 324 13.76 19.42 -38.31
N PRO A 325 14.21 20.26 -39.27
CA PRO A 325 13.49 21.49 -39.65
C PRO A 325 12.03 21.30 -40.08
N GLU A 326 11.68 20.12 -40.60
CA GLU A 326 10.30 19.77 -40.96
C GLU A 326 9.44 19.44 -39.71
N GLN A 327 10.03 18.75 -38.73
CA GLN A 327 9.37 18.35 -37.48
C GLN A 327 9.13 19.56 -36.57
N LEU A 328 10.11 20.47 -36.48
CA LEU A 328 10.04 21.69 -35.66
C LEU A 328 8.96 22.69 -36.11
N ARG A 329 8.33 22.47 -37.28
CA ARG A 329 7.17 23.26 -37.74
C ARG A 329 5.88 22.93 -37.01
N SER A 330 5.73 21.69 -36.52
CA SER A 330 4.55 21.22 -35.79
C SER A 330 4.85 21.00 -34.31
N VAL A 331 6.00 20.40 -33.99
CA VAL A 331 6.44 20.12 -32.61
C VAL A 331 7.76 20.83 -32.32
N GLN A 332 7.68 21.92 -31.57
CA GLN A 332 8.84 22.59 -30.99
C GLN A 332 9.43 21.74 -29.85
N LEU A 333 10.74 21.88 -29.57
CA LEU A 333 11.45 21.04 -28.62
C LEU A 333 12.05 21.86 -27.47
N GLY A 334 11.67 21.53 -26.24
CA GLY A 334 12.39 21.92 -25.03
C GLY A 334 13.46 20.87 -24.71
N VAL A 335 14.75 21.20 -24.84
CA VAL A 335 15.86 20.32 -24.46
C VAL A 335 16.18 20.59 -22.99
N ALA A 336 15.61 19.79 -22.09
CA ALA A 336 15.60 20.08 -20.65
C ALA A 336 16.54 19.17 -19.85
N GLY A 337 17.62 19.75 -19.32
CA GLY A 337 18.57 19.03 -18.47
C GLY A 337 19.90 19.75 -18.25
N HIS A 338 20.69 19.23 -17.31
CA HIS A 338 22.02 19.77 -16.96
C HIS A 338 23.19 18.97 -17.55
N ASN A 339 22.95 17.86 -18.24
CA ASN A 339 24.03 17.10 -18.87
C ASN A 339 24.60 17.85 -20.07
N LEU A 340 25.79 18.41 -19.91
CA LEU A 340 26.42 19.24 -20.95
C LEU A 340 26.72 18.47 -22.24
N PHE A 341 26.97 17.15 -22.18
CA PHE A 341 27.16 16.36 -23.39
C PHE A 341 25.86 16.20 -24.18
N ASP A 342 24.73 16.00 -23.52
CA ASP A 342 23.42 15.94 -24.19
C ASP A 342 23.01 17.32 -24.76
N VAL A 343 23.30 18.40 -24.03
CA VAL A 343 23.06 19.79 -24.47
C VAL A 343 23.97 20.16 -25.65
N ALA A 344 25.27 19.82 -25.59
CA ALA A 344 26.23 20.05 -26.67
C ALA A 344 25.89 19.23 -27.91
N PHE A 345 25.49 17.96 -27.74
CA PHE A 345 25.04 17.11 -28.82
C PHE A 345 23.81 17.70 -29.53
N ALA A 346 22.79 18.15 -28.78
CA ALA A 346 21.63 18.81 -29.35
C ALA A 346 22.01 20.11 -30.10
N HIS A 347 22.87 20.95 -29.52
CA HIS A 347 23.35 22.19 -30.13
C HIS A 347 24.14 21.96 -31.43
N LEU A 348 25.06 20.99 -31.44
CA LEU A 348 25.83 20.63 -32.63
C LEU A 348 24.94 19.98 -33.69
N LEU A 349 23.93 19.19 -33.29
CA LEU A 349 22.99 18.54 -34.20
C LEU A 349 22.04 19.56 -34.87
N MET A 350 21.72 20.67 -34.19
CA MET A 350 21.06 21.82 -34.82
C MET A 350 21.94 22.40 -35.93
N GLY A 351 23.24 22.57 -35.67
CA GLY A 351 24.23 23.02 -36.66
C GLY A 351 24.35 22.09 -37.87
N GLU A 352 24.47 20.78 -37.64
CA GLU A 352 24.50 19.74 -38.70
C GLU A 352 23.26 19.80 -39.61
N ARG A 353 22.10 20.20 -39.05
CA ARG A 353 20.79 20.16 -39.72
C ARG A 353 20.28 21.55 -40.12
N GLU A 354 21.16 22.55 -40.16
CA GLU A 354 20.86 23.94 -40.57
C GLU A 354 19.73 24.61 -39.75
N ILE A 355 19.51 24.16 -38.51
CA ILE A 355 18.54 24.76 -37.58
C ILE A 355 19.21 25.99 -36.92
N PRO A 356 18.63 27.20 -37.03
CA PRO A 356 19.21 28.41 -36.45
C PRO A 356 19.21 28.35 -34.92
N VAL A 357 20.13 29.08 -34.29
CA VAL A 357 20.15 29.27 -32.82
C VAL A 357 19.35 30.51 -32.40
N GLY A 358 18.93 30.55 -31.14
CA GLY A 358 18.16 31.65 -30.56
C GLY A 358 16.64 31.59 -30.78
N PRO A 359 15.93 32.67 -30.43
CA PRO A 359 14.46 32.74 -30.48
C PRO A 359 13.89 32.47 -31.88
N GLY A 360 12.81 31.67 -31.95
CA GLY A 360 12.14 31.34 -33.21
C GLY A 360 12.72 30.13 -33.97
N SER A 361 13.78 29.50 -33.45
CA SER A 361 14.37 28.26 -33.98
C SER A 361 13.45 27.02 -33.88
N GLY A 362 12.45 27.06 -33.01
CA GLY A 362 11.66 25.91 -32.59
C GLY A 362 12.35 25.04 -31.52
N VAL A 363 13.54 25.42 -31.05
CA VAL A 363 14.29 24.72 -29.98
C VAL A 363 14.59 25.68 -28.84
N GLU A 364 14.27 25.28 -27.60
CA GLU A 364 14.58 26.05 -26.39
C GLU A 364 15.34 25.16 -25.41
N PHE A 365 16.46 25.64 -24.88
CA PHE A 365 17.25 24.92 -23.88
C PHE A 365 16.76 25.28 -22.48
N GLU A 366 16.53 24.27 -21.64
CA GLU A 366 15.94 24.46 -20.31
C GLU A 366 16.79 23.88 -19.18
N MET A 367 17.00 24.68 -18.13
CA MET A 367 17.79 24.30 -16.95
C MET A 367 17.08 24.71 -15.64
N LEU A 368 17.47 24.13 -14.51
CA LEU A 368 16.90 24.48 -13.19
C LEU A 368 17.52 25.77 -12.65
N ALA A 369 16.71 26.73 -12.19
CA ALA A 369 17.22 27.93 -11.54
C ALA A 369 18.08 27.60 -10.30
N GLY A 370 19.15 28.37 -10.08
CA GLY A 370 20.04 28.22 -8.93
C GLY A 370 21.14 27.14 -9.08
N MET A 371 21.06 26.26 -10.07
CA MET A 371 22.03 25.18 -10.32
C MET A 371 23.05 25.56 -11.40
N ALA A 372 24.35 25.42 -11.10
CA ALA A 372 25.46 25.64 -12.04
C ALA A 372 25.40 26.95 -12.90
N PRO A 373 25.24 28.14 -12.28
CA PRO A 373 24.99 29.40 -13.01
C PRO A 373 26.08 29.81 -14.01
N GLY A 374 27.33 29.39 -13.82
CA GLY A 374 28.40 29.60 -14.80
C GLY A 374 28.17 28.83 -16.10
N GLN A 375 27.71 27.57 -16.02
CA GLN A 375 27.37 26.75 -17.17
C GLN A 375 26.11 27.28 -17.87
N GLN A 376 25.10 27.69 -17.10
CA GLN A 376 23.87 28.30 -17.62
C GLN A 376 24.15 29.53 -18.49
N ALA A 377 25.02 30.44 -18.02
CA ALA A 377 25.40 31.62 -18.79
C ALA A 377 26.09 31.27 -20.11
N VAL A 378 27.01 30.31 -20.10
CA VAL A 378 27.77 29.90 -21.29
C VAL A 378 26.91 29.13 -22.30
N VAL A 379 26.06 28.21 -21.83
CA VAL A 379 25.10 27.49 -22.68
C VAL A 379 24.16 28.49 -23.34
N ARG A 380 23.57 29.44 -22.60
CA ARG A 380 22.73 30.50 -23.19
C ARG A 380 23.45 31.32 -24.24
N GLU A 381 24.69 31.72 -23.99
CA GLU A 381 25.49 32.50 -24.96
C GLU A 381 25.73 31.72 -26.26
N ALA A 382 25.94 30.39 -26.18
CA ALA A 382 26.11 29.53 -27.35
C ALA A 382 24.79 29.21 -28.08
N THR A 383 23.69 29.01 -27.36
CA THR A 383 22.39 28.62 -27.91
C THR A 383 21.48 29.81 -28.25
N GLY A 384 21.87 31.02 -27.86
CA GLY A 384 21.15 32.28 -28.08
C GLY A 384 19.90 32.49 -27.21
N SER A 385 19.45 31.47 -26.47
CA SER A 385 18.28 31.53 -25.59
C SER A 385 18.28 30.39 -24.56
N MET A 386 17.75 30.66 -23.37
CA MET A 386 17.63 29.67 -22.28
C MET A 386 16.44 30.02 -21.40
N ARG A 387 15.65 28.99 -21.05
CA ARG A 387 14.58 29.09 -20.05
C ARG A 387 15.02 28.45 -18.72
N LEU A 388 14.78 29.14 -17.61
CA LEU A 388 15.03 28.59 -16.28
C LEU A 388 13.73 28.12 -15.63
N TYR A 389 13.71 26.87 -15.16
CA TYR A 389 12.63 26.34 -14.33
C TYR A 389 12.76 26.87 -12.90
N VAL A 390 11.71 27.51 -12.41
CA VAL A 390 11.65 28.29 -11.19
C VAL A 390 10.46 27.81 -10.34
N PRO A 391 10.69 26.99 -9.30
CA PRO A 391 9.66 26.66 -8.34
C PRO A 391 9.39 27.86 -7.42
N VAL A 392 8.13 28.12 -7.13
CA VAL A 392 7.69 29.19 -6.23
C VAL A 392 6.77 28.62 -5.16
N VAL A 393 6.89 29.11 -3.93
CA VAL A 393 6.01 28.73 -2.81
C VAL A 393 5.66 29.94 -1.96
N HIS A 394 4.47 29.97 -1.39
CA HIS A 394 4.15 30.99 -0.40
C HIS A 394 4.84 30.66 0.95
N PRO A 395 5.53 31.60 1.63
CA PRO A 395 6.38 31.30 2.80
C PRO A 395 5.72 30.63 4.00
N ARG A 396 4.37 30.60 4.06
CA ARG A 396 3.61 29.87 5.09
C ARG A 396 3.47 28.36 4.83
N HIS A 397 3.72 27.91 3.59
CA HIS A 397 3.62 26.52 3.15
C HIS A 397 5.00 26.00 2.67
N PHE A 398 6.08 26.56 3.22
CA PHE A 398 7.45 26.27 2.79
C PHE A 398 7.84 24.80 3.04
N ASP A 399 7.31 24.24 4.12
CA ASP A 399 7.37 22.83 4.50
C ASP A 399 6.87 21.87 3.40
N VAL A 400 5.97 22.30 2.50
CA VAL A 400 5.55 21.43 1.40
C VAL A 400 6.62 21.33 0.31
N ALA A 401 7.44 22.38 0.16
CA ALA A 401 8.54 22.35 -0.79
C ALA A 401 9.68 21.39 -0.38
N VAL A 402 9.59 20.76 0.81
CA VAL A 402 10.47 19.68 1.28
C VAL A 402 10.52 18.53 0.27
N SER A 403 9.38 18.00 -0.20
CA SER A 403 9.38 16.84 -1.12
C SER A 403 9.96 17.19 -2.49
N TYR A 404 9.87 18.46 -2.91
CA TYR A 404 10.58 18.97 -4.07
C TYR A 404 12.09 19.09 -3.80
N LEU A 405 12.50 19.69 -2.68
CA LEU A 405 13.91 19.84 -2.32
C LEU A 405 14.62 18.49 -2.17
N VAL A 406 14.00 17.51 -1.52
CA VAL A 406 14.54 16.16 -1.33
C VAL A 406 14.86 15.54 -2.69
N ARG A 407 13.87 15.44 -3.60
CA ARG A 407 14.06 14.94 -4.96
C ARG A 407 15.14 15.71 -5.74
N ARG A 408 15.14 17.05 -5.67
CA ARG A 408 16.16 17.89 -6.34
C ARG A 408 17.58 17.72 -5.78
N LEU A 409 17.71 17.43 -4.49
CA LEU A 409 19.01 17.23 -3.84
C LEU A 409 19.54 15.81 -4.11
N GLU A 410 18.70 14.78 -4.01
CA GLU A 410 19.04 13.37 -4.28
C GLU A 410 19.36 13.10 -5.74
N GLU A 411 18.73 13.83 -6.67
CA GLU A 411 19.16 13.82 -8.07
C GLU A 411 20.65 14.21 -8.19
N ASN A 412 21.18 15.13 -7.36
CA ASN A 412 22.38 15.91 -7.69
C ASN A 412 23.81 15.49 -7.21
N ALA A 413 24.11 14.49 -6.38
CA ALA A 413 23.30 13.46 -5.75
C ALA A 413 23.91 12.08 -6.07
N SER A 414 23.12 11.18 -6.63
CA SER A 414 23.62 9.90 -7.19
C SER A 414 24.87 10.09 -8.05
N SER A 415 25.88 9.24 -7.86
CA SER A 415 27.11 9.20 -8.68
C SER A 415 26.87 8.79 -10.13
N GLU A 416 25.66 8.31 -10.43
CA GLU A 416 25.16 8.11 -11.79
C GLU A 416 24.63 9.41 -12.42
N ASN A 417 24.30 10.46 -11.66
CA ASN A 417 23.89 11.72 -12.25
C ASN A 417 25.08 12.61 -12.65
N PHE A 418 24.91 13.31 -13.77
CA PHE A 418 25.90 14.24 -14.30
C PHE A 418 26.19 15.40 -13.34
N LEU A 419 25.16 15.88 -12.62
CA LEU A 419 25.30 16.98 -11.66
C LEU A 419 26.26 16.66 -10.50
N SER A 420 26.49 15.39 -10.20
CA SER A 420 27.49 14.96 -9.21
C SER A 420 28.93 15.25 -9.64
N ALA A 421 29.19 15.43 -10.95
CA ALA A 421 30.50 15.76 -11.50
C ALA A 421 30.56 17.17 -12.08
N ALA A 422 29.41 17.78 -12.39
CA ALA A 422 29.30 19.02 -13.16
C ALA A 422 30.13 20.19 -12.60
N PHE A 423 30.35 20.26 -11.29
CA PHE A 423 31.09 21.34 -10.62
C PHE A 423 32.62 21.13 -10.59
N GLU A 424 33.13 20.03 -11.15
CA GLU A 424 34.53 19.59 -11.07
C GLU A 424 35.12 19.18 -12.43
N LEU A 425 34.35 19.29 -13.51
CA LEU A 425 34.78 18.91 -14.87
C LEU A 425 35.98 19.73 -15.40
N ASP A 426 36.23 20.92 -14.84
CA ASP A 426 37.38 21.78 -15.15
C ASP A 426 38.63 21.40 -14.32
N THR A 427 38.44 20.83 -13.13
CA THR A 427 39.53 20.49 -12.20
C THR A 427 39.93 19.02 -12.20
N GLU A 428 39.02 18.10 -12.57
CA GLU A 428 39.19 16.65 -12.46
C GLU A 428 39.05 15.96 -13.84
N PRO A 429 40.16 15.73 -14.57
CA PRO A 429 40.15 15.13 -15.92
C PRO A 429 39.51 13.73 -15.99
N ASP A 430 39.59 12.97 -14.89
CA ASP A 430 39.00 11.62 -14.80
C ASP A 430 37.46 11.68 -14.79
N LEU A 431 36.87 12.69 -14.13
CA LEU A 431 35.43 12.91 -14.16
C LEU A 431 34.93 13.31 -15.56
N PHE A 432 35.67 14.19 -16.25
CA PHE A 432 35.38 14.52 -17.65
C PHE A 432 35.40 13.26 -18.53
N THR A 433 36.48 12.47 -18.43
CA THR A 433 36.66 11.24 -19.22
C THR A 433 35.56 10.22 -18.93
N ARG A 434 35.10 10.11 -17.67
CA ARG A 434 33.98 9.24 -17.27
C ARG A 434 32.66 9.64 -17.94
N GLU A 435 32.33 10.93 -17.95
CA GLU A 435 31.09 11.42 -18.59
C GLU A 435 31.18 11.36 -20.12
N GLU A 436 32.35 11.60 -20.72
CA GLU A 436 32.62 11.41 -22.15
C GLU A 436 32.37 9.94 -22.55
N GLN A 437 32.86 8.97 -21.76
CA GLN A 437 32.62 7.54 -21.99
C GLN A 437 31.15 7.15 -21.78
N ARG A 438 30.45 7.70 -20.78
CA ARG A 438 28.99 7.49 -20.58
C ARG A 438 28.20 8.00 -21.79
N PHE A 439 28.51 9.21 -22.27
CA PHE A 439 27.90 9.77 -23.48
C PHE A 439 28.17 8.90 -24.71
N SER A 440 29.43 8.49 -24.91
CA SER A 440 29.87 7.64 -26.02
C SER A 440 29.09 6.32 -26.10
N ARG A 441 29.00 5.56 -24.99
CA ARG A 441 28.24 4.30 -24.96
C ARG A 441 26.75 4.52 -25.22
N ALA A 442 26.15 5.51 -24.56
CA ALA A 442 24.75 5.86 -24.77
C ALA A 442 24.46 6.29 -26.23
N LEU A 443 25.37 7.02 -26.88
CA LEU A 443 25.22 7.41 -28.29
C LEU A 443 25.39 6.22 -29.25
N ALA A 444 26.39 5.36 -29.01
CA ALA A 444 26.55 4.13 -29.79
C ALA A 444 25.28 3.27 -29.70
N ARG A 445 24.80 3.03 -28.48
CA ARG A 445 23.56 2.30 -28.20
C ARG A 445 22.34 2.93 -28.86
N ALA A 446 22.22 4.26 -28.83
CA ALA A 446 21.15 5.00 -29.50
C ALA A 446 21.13 4.81 -31.04
N LEU A 447 22.29 4.56 -31.65
CA LEU A 447 22.43 4.36 -33.09
C LEU A 447 22.30 2.90 -33.53
N THR A 448 22.59 1.94 -32.65
CA THR A 448 22.60 0.49 -32.97
C THR A 448 21.41 -0.29 -32.45
N GLU A 449 20.72 0.17 -31.40
CA GLU A 449 19.66 -0.58 -30.72
C GLU A 449 18.31 0.15 -30.73
N THR A 450 17.23 -0.64 -30.80
CA THR A 450 15.85 -0.19 -30.53
C THR A 450 15.55 -0.28 -29.04
N SER A 451 14.57 0.49 -28.56
CA SER A 451 14.02 0.27 -27.22
C SER A 451 12.94 -0.80 -27.24
N VAL A 452 12.63 -1.36 -26.06
CA VAL A 452 11.34 -2.00 -25.83
C VAL A 452 10.21 -0.98 -25.99
N ALA A 453 9.03 -1.41 -26.45
CA ALA A 453 7.93 -0.50 -26.76
C ALA A 453 7.22 0.04 -25.51
N THR A 454 7.02 -0.83 -24.52
CA THR A 454 6.46 -0.54 -23.20
C THR A 454 6.97 -1.57 -22.19
N HIS A 455 6.81 -1.29 -20.90
CA HIS A 455 6.90 -2.28 -19.81
C HIS A 455 5.52 -2.62 -19.21
N ARG A 456 4.46 -1.99 -19.72
CA ARG A 456 3.11 -1.97 -19.12
C ARG A 456 2.14 -2.58 -20.13
N ASP A 457 2.19 -3.90 -20.21
CA ASP A 457 1.59 -4.75 -21.25
C ASP A 457 0.45 -5.64 -20.75
N GLN A 458 -0.04 -5.42 -19.52
CA GLN A 458 -1.22 -6.10 -19.00
C GLN A 458 -2.49 -5.67 -19.79
N ASP A 459 -3.23 -6.67 -20.25
CA ASP A 459 -4.48 -6.51 -21.00
C ASP A 459 -5.51 -7.54 -20.50
N ARG A 460 -6.35 -7.13 -19.55
CA ARG A 460 -7.41 -7.96 -18.93
C ARG A 460 -8.46 -8.47 -19.91
N ALA A 461 -8.53 -7.95 -21.14
CA ALA A 461 -9.42 -8.48 -22.17
C ALA A 461 -8.83 -9.70 -22.92
N HIS A 462 -7.52 -9.94 -22.78
CA HIS A 462 -6.78 -10.98 -23.50
C HIS A 462 -5.93 -11.90 -22.60
N GLU A 463 -6.14 -11.89 -21.28
CA GLU A 463 -5.48 -12.80 -20.31
C GLU A 463 -5.97 -14.26 -20.43
N SER A 464 -5.48 -14.94 -21.47
CA SER A 464 -5.55 -16.38 -21.75
C SER A 464 -6.93 -17.03 -22.01
N PRO A 465 -6.98 -18.07 -22.87
CA PRO A 465 -8.21 -18.81 -23.15
C PRO A 465 -8.53 -19.85 -22.08
N ALA A 466 -9.82 -20.06 -21.79
CA ALA A 466 -10.28 -21.16 -20.96
C ALA A 466 -9.82 -22.53 -21.53
N GLY A 467 -9.07 -23.31 -20.74
CA GLY A 467 -8.50 -24.59 -21.14
C GLY A 467 -7.91 -25.37 -19.95
N GLU A 468 -7.65 -26.67 -20.13
CA GLU A 468 -7.32 -27.59 -19.01
C GLU A 468 -5.98 -27.33 -18.31
N ALA A 469 -5.04 -26.63 -18.97
CA ALA A 469 -3.69 -26.38 -18.46
C ALA A 469 -3.48 -24.89 -18.17
N VAL A 470 -3.43 -24.53 -16.88
CA VAL A 470 -3.08 -23.18 -16.44
C VAL A 470 -1.58 -22.94 -16.56
N GLU A 471 -1.21 -21.85 -17.22
CA GLU A 471 0.18 -21.41 -17.37
C GLU A 471 0.59 -20.51 -16.17
N LEU A 472 1.46 -21.06 -15.33
CA LEU A 472 2.05 -20.40 -14.17
C LEU A 472 3.36 -19.69 -14.53
N GLY A 473 3.71 -18.63 -13.78
CA GLY A 473 4.85 -17.76 -14.09
C GLY A 473 4.56 -16.72 -15.18
N THR A 474 3.28 -16.47 -15.47
CA THR A 474 2.80 -15.44 -16.41
C THR A 474 2.65 -14.09 -15.70
N THR A 475 2.39 -13.01 -16.44
CA THR A 475 2.03 -11.70 -15.85
C THR A 475 0.73 -11.78 -15.05
N THR A 476 -0.23 -12.61 -15.48
CA THR A 476 -1.51 -12.83 -14.81
C THR A 476 -1.39 -13.71 -13.56
N LEU A 477 -0.58 -14.77 -13.63
CA LEU A 477 -0.36 -15.74 -12.54
C LEU A 477 1.15 -15.92 -12.29
N PRO A 478 1.81 -15.00 -11.58
CA PRO A 478 3.27 -14.99 -11.45
C PRO A 478 3.84 -16.06 -10.50
N ALA A 479 3.00 -16.67 -9.66
CA ALA A 479 3.41 -17.74 -8.77
C ALA A 479 3.83 -19.01 -9.56
N VAL A 480 4.88 -19.68 -9.10
CA VAL A 480 5.24 -21.05 -9.55
C VAL A 480 5.48 -21.93 -8.31
N PRO A 481 5.37 -23.27 -8.39
CA PRO A 481 5.53 -24.13 -7.22
C PRO A 481 6.90 -23.95 -6.54
N GLY A 482 6.89 -23.59 -5.25
CA GLY A 482 8.10 -23.31 -4.46
C GLY A 482 8.64 -21.88 -4.61
N ALA A 483 7.93 -21.03 -5.34
CA ALA A 483 8.18 -19.60 -5.44
C ALA A 483 6.84 -18.86 -5.69
N PHE A 484 5.94 -18.94 -4.70
CA PHE A 484 4.73 -18.12 -4.65
C PHE A 484 5.05 -16.63 -4.85
N ARG A 485 4.20 -15.97 -5.63
CA ARG A 485 4.18 -14.51 -5.85
C ARG A 485 2.73 -14.07 -5.93
N ASN A 486 2.42 -12.94 -5.31
CA ASN A 486 1.07 -12.37 -5.34
C ASN A 486 0.66 -12.00 -6.77
N THR A 487 -0.63 -12.19 -7.06
CA THR A 487 -1.31 -11.82 -8.29
C THR A 487 -1.35 -10.29 -8.40
N PRO A 488 -0.88 -9.68 -9.50
CA PRO A 488 -0.93 -8.24 -9.65
C PRO A 488 -2.37 -7.77 -9.92
N ASP A 489 -2.71 -6.64 -9.32
CA ASP A 489 -3.95 -5.91 -9.57
C ASP A 489 -4.00 -5.34 -11.00
N THR A 490 -5.17 -4.86 -11.40
CA THR A 490 -5.39 -4.32 -12.74
C THR A 490 -4.69 -2.99 -12.94
N ASP A 491 -3.79 -2.94 -13.91
CA ASP A 491 -3.01 -1.75 -14.24
C ASP A 491 -3.79 -0.82 -15.18
N LEU A 492 -4.47 0.16 -14.60
CA LEU A 492 -5.30 1.13 -15.34
C LEU A 492 -4.48 2.24 -16.03
N SER A 493 -3.14 2.17 -16.00
CA SER A 493 -2.31 3.04 -16.85
C SER A 493 -2.36 2.62 -18.33
N THR A 494 -2.83 1.40 -18.64
CA THR A 494 -2.99 0.91 -20.02
C THR A 494 -4.38 1.23 -20.59
N ALA A 495 -4.45 1.64 -21.86
CA ALA A 495 -5.72 1.92 -22.53
C ALA A 495 -6.61 0.68 -22.66
N ALA A 496 -6.03 -0.52 -22.85
CA ALA A 496 -6.78 -1.77 -22.94
C ALA A 496 -7.56 -2.07 -21.65
N ASN A 497 -6.94 -1.85 -20.49
CA ASN A 497 -7.60 -2.03 -19.20
C ASN A 497 -8.65 -0.95 -18.91
N GLN A 498 -8.48 0.27 -19.43
CA GLN A 498 -9.51 1.33 -19.36
C GLN A 498 -10.75 0.97 -20.20
N GLU A 499 -10.55 0.47 -21.43
CA GLU A 499 -11.64 -0.02 -22.30
C GLU A 499 -12.36 -1.23 -21.69
N TRP A 500 -11.61 -2.17 -21.11
CA TRP A 500 -12.15 -3.31 -20.37
C TRP A 500 -13.00 -2.86 -19.17
N ALA A 501 -12.51 -1.91 -18.37
CA ALA A 501 -13.24 -1.37 -17.21
C ALA A 501 -14.56 -0.69 -17.61
N GLU A 502 -14.56 0.08 -18.71
CA GLU A 502 -15.79 0.67 -19.25
C GLU A 502 -16.78 -0.41 -19.72
N ALA A 503 -16.29 -1.47 -20.37
CA ALA A 503 -17.09 -2.61 -20.81
C ALA A 503 -17.68 -3.44 -19.64
N VAL A 504 -17.00 -3.53 -18.49
CA VAL A 504 -17.57 -4.11 -17.25
C VAL A 504 -18.61 -3.16 -16.65
N THR A 505 -18.28 -1.87 -16.53
CA THR A 505 -19.17 -0.82 -15.99
C THR A 505 -20.55 -0.81 -16.66
N TYR A 506 -20.58 -0.95 -17.99
CA TYR A 506 -21.82 -0.95 -18.76
C TYR A 506 -22.79 -2.08 -18.36
N ARG A 507 -22.30 -3.22 -17.87
CA ARG A 507 -23.10 -4.42 -17.58
C ARG A 507 -23.72 -4.42 -16.18
N ILE A 508 -23.05 -3.81 -15.19
CA ILE A 508 -23.45 -3.79 -13.76
C ILE A 508 -24.95 -3.54 -13.55
N ARG A 509 -25.48 -2.50 -14.21
CA ARG A 509 -26.86 -2.01 -14.04
C ARG A 509 -27.94 -3.03 -14.42
N THR A 510 -27.61 -3.97 -15.29
CA THR A 510 -28.52 -5.01 -15.78
C THR A 510 -27.97 -6.42 -15.52
N SER A 511 -27.03 -6.55 -14.58
CA SER A 511 -26.40 -7.83 -14.28
C SER A 511 -27.37 -8.78 -13.58
N VAL A 512 -27.49 -9.98 -14.14
CA VAL A 512 -28.23 -11.13 -13.62
C VAL A 512 -27.28 -12.32 -13.33
N LEU A 513 -25.97 -12.06 -13.30
CA LEU A 513 -24.96 -13.09 -13.02
C LEU A 513 -25.22 -13.72 -11.65
N GLY A 514 -25.19 -15.06 -11.57
CA GLY A 514 -25.40 -15.81 -10.33
C GLY A 514 -26.86 -15.94 -9.87
N GLU A 515 -27.85 -15.35 -10.56
CA GLU A 515 -29.26 -15.46 -10.15
C GLU A 515 -29.81 -16.88 -10.26
N GLN A 516 -29.49 -17.58 -11.35
CA GLN A 516 -29.94 -18.95 -11.57
C GLN A 516 -29.24 -19.91 -10.59
N GLU A 517 -27.93 -19.79 -10.44
CA GLU A 517 -27.13 -20.62 -9.55
C GLU A 517 -27.50 -20.41 -8.07
N ALA A 518 -27.85 -19.18 -7.67
CA ALA A 518 -28.38 -18.90 -6.33
C ALA A 518 -29.77 -19.50 -6.12
N ALA A 519 -30.65 -19.48 -7.13
CA ALA A 519 -31.95 -20.11 -7.07
C ALA A 519 -31.87 -21.64 -6.99
N ASP A 520 -30.94 -22.26 -7.73
CA ASP A 520 -30.71 -23.71 -7.71
C ASP A 520 -30.09 -24.20 -6.39
N ALA A 521 -29.44 -23.32 -5.62
CA ALA A 521 -28.90 -23.61 -4.29
C ALA A 521 -29.92 -23.48 -3.14
N TRP A 522 -31.14 -23.00 -3.41
CA TRP A 522 -32.15 -22.72 -2.39
C TRP A 522 -32.75 -24.00 -1.80
N ILE A 523 -32.70 -24.15 -0.47
CA ILE A 523 -33.20 -25.31 0.26
C ILE A 523 -34.21 -24.89 1.32
N GLU A 524 -35.47 -25.26 1.10
CA GLU A 524 -36.60 -24.91 1.98
C GLU A 524 -36.88 -25.91 3.10
N THR A 525 -36.21 -27.07 3.11
CA THR A 525 -36.55 -28.19 4.01
C THR A 525 -35.34 -28.78 4.70
N VAL A 526 -35.56 -29.24 5.94
CA VAL A 526 -34.55 -30.00 6.69
C VAL A 526 -34.15 -31.28 5.93
N GLU A 527 -35.09 -31.95 5.24
CA GLU A 527 -34.78 -33.14 4.42
C GLU A 527 -33.80 -32.82 3.27
N GLY A 528 -33.93 -31.66 2.62
CA GLY A 528 -32.98 -31.18 1.62
C GLY A 528 -31.57 -30.98 2.21
N VAL A 529 -31.48 -30.35 3.38
CA VAL A 529 -30.22 -30.21 4.13
C VAL A 529 -29.60 -31.58 4.46
N GLN A 530 -30.40 -32.52 4.96
CA GLN A 530 -29.96 -33.88 5.27
C GLN A 530 -29.41 -34.62 4.03
N SER A 531 -30.00 -34.40 2.86
CA SER A 531 -29.56 -34.96 1.58
C SER A 531 -28.22 -34.36 1.11
N VAL A 532 -28.05 -33.03 1.20
CA VAL A 532 -26.76 -32.37 0.90
C VAL A 532 -25.64 -32.92 1.80
N LEU A 533 -25.87 -32.99 3.11
CA LEU A 533 -24.89 -33.48 4.08
C LEU A 533 -24.44 -34.92 3.80
N THR A 534 -25.37 -35.80 3.41
CA THR A 534 -25.05 -37.18 3.01
C THR A 534 -24.19 -37.22 1.75
N ARG A 535 -24.60 -36.52 0.68
CA ARG A 535 -23.84 -36.49 -0.60
C ARG A 535 -22.43 -35.93 -0.42
N ALA A 536 -22.26 -34.91 0.42
CA ALA A 536 -20.95 -34.33 0.71
C ALA A 536 -20.00 -35.35 1.35
N LEU A 537 -20.47 -36.12 2.34
CA LEU A 537 -19.68 -37.19 2.97
C LEU A 537 -19.39 -38.38 2.04
N GLU A 538 -20.32 -38.72 1.14
CA GLU A 538 -20.09 -39.75 0.12
C GLU A 538 -19.00 -39.32 -0.88
N ALA A 539 -19.08 -38.09 -1.39
CA ALA A 539 -18.09 -37.54 -2.32
C ALA A 539 -16.71 -37.28 -1.68
N GLN A 540 -16.68 -37.01 -0.37
CA GLN A 540 -15.44 -36.72 0.35
C GLN A 540 -14.43 -37.88 0.33
N GLN A 541 -14.89 -39.13 0.31
CA GLN A 541 -14.01 -40.30 0.41
C GLN A 541 -13.03 -40.37 -0.76
N ASP A 542 -13.55 -40.19 -1.99
CA ASP A 542 -12.73 -40.15 -3.20
C ASP A 542 -11.85 -38.88 -3.25
N TRP A 543 -12.35 -37.74 -2.77
CA TRP A 543 -11.60 -36.48 -2.73
C TRP A 543 -10.40 -36.53 -1.79
N ALA A 544 -10.57 -37.05 -0.57
CA ALA A 544 -9.50 -37.21 0.41
C ALA A 544 -8.46 -38.26 -0.03
N ALA A 545 -8.88 -39.28 -0.79
CA ALA A 545 -8.00 -40.28 -1.36
C ALA A 545 -7.11 -39.75 -2.52
N LEU A 546 -7.43 -38.59 -3.11
CA LEU A 546 -6.54 -37.94 -4.08
C LEU A 546 -5.28 -37.40 -3.37
N PRO A 547 -4.06 -37.63 -3.90
CA PRO A 547 -2.84 -37.02 -3.38
C PRO A 547 -2.94 -35.49 -3.31
N VAL A 548 -2.28 -34.86 -2.33
CA VAL A 548 -2.38 -33.40 -2.13
C VAL A 548 -2.00 -32.62 -3.38
N GLN A 549 -1.01 -33.08 -4.15
CA GLN A 549 -0.53 -32.43 -5.37
C GLN A 549 -1.65 -32.38 -6.45
N LYS A 550 -2.60 -33.32 -6.41
CA LYS A 550 -3.78 -33.29 -7.30
C LYS A 550 -4.84 -32.31 -6.82
N ARG A 551 -5.06 -32.17 -5.51
CA ARG A 551 -5.94 -31.14 -4.95
C ARG A 551 -5.34 -29.73 -5.14
N ALA A 552 -4.04 -29.56 -4.91
CA ALA A 552 -3.28 -28.35 -5.21
C ALA A 552 -3.31 -27.98 -6.71
N GLN A 553 -3.29 -28.97 -7.61
CA GLN A 553 -3.50 -28.72 -9.05
C GLN A 553 -4.92 -28.21 -9.38
N VAL A 554 -5.95 -28.64 -8.63
CA VAL A 554 -7.32 -28.10 -8.76
C VAL A 554 -7.37 -26.64 -8.30
N LEU A 555 -6.74 -26.30 -7.17
CA LEU A 555 -6.62 -24.92 -6.70
C LEU A 555 -5.90 -24.02 -7.72
N ARG A 556 -4.81 -24.50 -8.33
CA ARG A 556 -4.12 -23.77 -9.41
C ARG A 556 -4.99 -23.56 -10.66
N ARG A 557 -5.90 -24.49 -10.97
CA ARG A 557 -6.92 -24.25 -11.99
C ARG A 557 -7.96 -23.21 -11.56
N ALA A 558 -8.39 -23.24 -10.30
CA ALA A 558 -9.28 -22.21 -9.75
C ALA A 558 -8.67 -20.81 -9.83
N ALA A 559 -7.37 -20.66 -9.56
CA ALA A 559 -6.64 -19.41 -9.75
C ALA A 559 -6.77 -18.86 -11.19
N GLY A 560 -6.56 -19.70 -12.20
CA GLY A 560 -6.72 -19.32 -13.61
C GLY A 560 -8.16 -19.06 -14.02
N THR A 561 -9.12 -19.83 -13.52
CA THR A 561 -10.55 -19.60 -13.78
C THR A 561 -11.02 -18.27 -13.17
N LEU A 562 -10.62 -17.96 -11.93
CA LEU A 562 -10.93 -16.69 -11.27
C LEU A 562 -10.30 -15.49 -12.01
N ALA A 563 -9.06 -15.64 -12.50
CA ALA A 563 -8.40 -14.61 -13.31
C ALA A 563 -9.16 -14.35 -14.63
N ALA A 564 -9.50 -15.40 -15.38
CA ALA A 564 -10.26 -15.28 -16.64
C ALA A 564 -11.65 -14.64 -16.43
N HIS A 565 -12.28 -14.86 -15.27
CA HIS A 565 -13.58 -14.29 -14.92
C HIS A 565 -13.51 -13.02 -14.03
N ARG A 566 -12.35 -12.36 -13.93
CA ARG A 566 -12.17 -11.12 -13.14
C ARG A 566 -13.21 -10.03 -13.49
N GLY A 567 -13.55 -9.89 -14.77
CA GLY A 567 -14.59 -8.94 -15.22
C GLY A 567 -16.01 -9.30 -14.78
N ASP A 568 -16.35 -10.59 -14.73
CA ASP A 568 -17.66 -11.08 -14.29
C ASP A 568 -17.81 -10.97 -12.76
N LEU A 569 -16.71 -11.23 -12.04
CA LEU A 569 -16.61 -11.06 -10.59
C LEU A 569 -16.82 -9.59 -10.21
N LEU A 570 -16.10 -8.65 -10.84
CA LEU A 570 -16.32 -7.21 -10.63
C LEU A 570 -17.77 -6.78 -10.92
N GLU A 571 -18.37 -7.30 -11.98
CA GLU A 571 -19.75 -7.00 -12.36
C GLU A 571 -20.75 -7.42 -11.28
N VAL A 572 -20.69 -8.67 -10.82
CA VAL A 572 -21.64 -9.17 -9.80
C VAL A 572 -21.41 -8.52 -8.44
N MET A 573 -20.15 -8.27 -8.05
CA MET A 573 -19.80 -7.58 -6.80
C MET A 573 -20.34 -6.15 -6.77
N ALA A 574 -20.14 -5.39 -7.86
CA ALA A 574 -20.68 -4.05 -7.99
C ALA A 574 -22.21 -4.04 -8.01
N SER A 575 -22.83 -4.99 -8.73
CA SER A 575 -24.28 -5.08 -8.89
C SER A 575 -25.02 -5.52 -7.62
N GLU A 576 -24.45 -6.48 -6.87
CA GLU A 576 -25.09 -7.05 -5.68
C GLU A 576 -24.74 -6.29 -4.41
N THR A 577 -23.44 -6.08 -4.12
CA THR A 577 -22.99 -5.54 -2.82
C THR A 577 -22.64 -4.06 -2.85
N GLY A 578 -22.74 -3.41 -4.02
CA GLY A 578 -22.39 -1.99 -4.18
C GLY A 578 -20.89 -1.71 -4.09
N LYS A 579 -20.03 -2.73 -4.23
CA LYS A 579 -18.59 -2.59 -4.11
C LYS A 579 -18.00 -1.86 -5.32
N THR A 580 -17.17 -0.84 -5.07
CA THR A 580 -16.49 -0.07 -6.13
C THR A 580 -15.32 -0.88 -6.70
N PHE A 581 -14.91 -0.59 -7.93
CA PHE A 581 -13.83 -1.34 -8.60
C PHE A 581 -12.50 -1.22 -7.84
N GLU A 582 -12.18 -0.05 -7.28
CA GLU A 582 -11.04 0.18 -6.38
C GLU A 582 -11.02 -0.73 -5.14
N GLN A 583 -12.17 -1.29 -4.75
CA GLN A 583 -12.29 -2.20 -3.60
C GLN A 583 -12.49 -3.67 -4.03
N GLY A 584 -13.03 -3.90 -5.23
CA GLY A 584 -13.33 -5.24 -5.76
C GLY A 584 -12.17 -5.89 -6.52
N ASP A 585 -11.36 -5.13 -7.25
CA ASP A 585 -10.25 -5.69 -8.04
C ASP A 585 -9.15 -6.31 -7.16
N PRO A 586 -8.71 -5.69 -6.04
CA PRO A 586 -7.78 -6.31 -5.11
C PRO A 586 -8.36 -7.55 -4.41
N GLU A 587 -9.68 -7.60 -4.21
CA GLU A 587 -10.34 -8.77 -3.62
C GLU A 587 -10.29 -9.99 -4.57
N ILE A 588 -10.38 -9.77 -5.88
CA ILE A 588 -10.23 -10.87 -6.84
C ILE A 588 -8.79 -11.38 -6.86
N SER A 589 -7.80 -10.48 -6.74
CA SER A 589 -6.39 -10.85 -6.54
C SER A 589 -6.18 -11.65 -5.24
N GLU A 590 -6.82 -11.23 -4.13
CA GLU A 590 -6.81 -11.96 -2.85
C GLU A 590 -7.39 -13.38 -2.99
N ALA A 591 -8.49 -13.54 -3.73
CA ALA A 591 -9.12 -14.84 -4.01
C ALA A 591 -8.20 -15.79 -4.83
N ILE A 592 -7.53 -15.25 -5.86
CA ILE A 592 -6.55 -15.97 -6.68
C ILE A 592 -5.32 -16.34 -5.83
N ASP A 593 -4.85 -15.43 -4.99
CA ASP A 593 -3.71 -15.65 -4.10
C ASP A 593 -3.99 -16.71 -3.04
N PHE A 594 -5.19 -16.76 -2.44
CA PHE A 594 -5.56 -17.87 -1.56
C PHE A 594 -5.45 -19.23 -2.29
N ALA A 595 -5.89 -19.30 -3.55
CA ALA A 595 -5.81 -20.52 -4.35
C ALA A 595 -4.35 -20.95 -4.59
N LEU A 596 -3.50 -20.02 -5.01
CA LEU A 596 -2.08 -20.27 -5.29
C LEU A 596 -1.29 -20.58 -4.01
N TYR A 597 -1.51 -19.80 -2.94
CA TYR A 597 -0.78 -19.92 -1.67
C TYR A 597 -1.16 -21.20 -0.92
N TYR A 598 -2.46 -21.52 -0.78
CA TYR A 598 -2.87 -22.73 -0.09
C TYR A 598 -2.53 -24.01 -0.87
N ALA A 599 -2.43 -23.95 -2.20
CA ALA A 599 -1.88 -25.04 -2.99
C ALA A 599 -0.41 -25.34 -2.62
N GLU A 600 0.41 -24.29 -2.47
CA GLU A 600 1.82 -24.44 -2.06
C GLU A 600 1.97 -24.84 -0.58
N GLN A 601 1.20 -24.24 0.33
CA GLN A 601 1.24 -24.60 1.75
C GLN A 601 0.81 -26.06 2.00
N ALA A 602 -0.18 -26.57 1.26
CA ALA A 602 -0.61 -27.96 1.40
C ALA A 602 0.48 -28.95 0.94
N GLU A 603 1.22 -28.63 -0.12
CA GLU A 603 2.37 -29.43 -0.58
C GLU A 603 3.55 -29.35 0.41
N GLN A 604 3.81 -28.19 1.01
CA GLN A 604 4.83 -28.03 2.06
C GLN A 604 4.51 -28.83 3.35
N LEU A 605 3.23 -29.00 3.67
CA LEU A 605 2.77 -29.81 4.81
C LEU A 605 2.84 -31.32 4.53
N ASP A 606 2.56 -31.77 3.31
CA ASP A 606 2.69 -33.17 2.88
C ASP A 606 4.15 -33.66 2.79
N HIS A 607 5.11 -32.72 2.77
CA HIS A 607 6.53 -32.99 2.87
C HIS A 607 7.08 -33.07 4.31
N GLN A 608 6.25 -32.92 5.36
CA GLN A 608 6.68 -33.13 6.75
C GLN A 608 6.76 -34.64 7.05
N GLU A 609 7.89 -35.12 7.55
CA GLU A 609 8.11 -36.55 7.83
C GLU A 609 7.82 -36.96 9.28
N ASP A 610 7.66 -36.00 10.20
CA ASP A 610 7.50 -36.23 11.65
C ASP A 610 6.03 -36.14 12.13
N VAL A 611 5.15 -35.49 11.35
CA VAL A 611 3.72 -35.32 11.64
C VAL A 611 2.86 -35.77 10.47
N ALA A 612 1.84 -36.57 10.76
CA ALA A 612 0.81 -37.00 9.82
C ALA A 612 -0.45 -36.16 10.02
N PHE A 613 -0.94 -35.52 8.95
CA PHE A 613 -2.19 -34.77 8.94
C PHE A 613 -3.34 -35.60 8.36
N THR A 614 -4.49 -35.59 9.04
CA THR A 614 -5.73 -36.25 8.61
C THR A 614 -6.79 -35.18 8.29
N PRO A 615 -7.47 -35.26 7.13
CA PRO A 615 -8.56 -34.34 6.81
C PRO A 615 -9.75 -34.55 7.74
N ARG A 616 -10.42 -33.44 8.08
CA ARG A 616 -11.76 -33.48 8.67
C ARG A 616 -12.78 -33.70 7.55
N PRO A 617 -13.70 -34.68 7.63
CA PRO A 617 -14.60 -35.00 6.54
C PRO A 617 -15.40 -33.81 6.01
N LEU A 618 -16.17 -33.12 6.85
CA LEU A 618 -17.07 -32.06 6.38
C LEU A 618 -16.79 -30.71 7.06
N THR A 619 -16.42 -29.73 6.23
CA THR A 619 -16.27 -28.33 6.65
C THR A 619 -17.45 -27.50 6.14
N LEU A 620 -18.09 -26.75 7.02
CA LEU A 620 -19.11 -25.76 6.67
C LEU A 620 -18.49 -24.36 6.62
N VAL A 621 -18.59 -23.67 5.48
CA VAL A 621 -18.08 -22.32 5.29
C VAL A 621 -19.25 -21.34 5.29
N THR A 622 -19.19 -20.37 6.21
CA THR A 622 -20.18 -19.29 6.38
C THR A 622 -19.48 -17.92 6.24
N PRO A 623 -19.30 -17.43 5.00
CA PRO A 623 -18.59 -16.19 4.71
C PRO A 623 -19.51 -14.96 4.77
N PRO A 624 -18.95 -13.74 4.83
CA PRO A 624 -19.70 -12.50 4.97
C PRO A 624 -20.03 -11.90 3.59
N TRP A 625 -20.79 -10.80 3.59
CA TRP A 625 -21.16 -10.07 2.37
C TRP A 625 -20.17 -8.98 1.95
N ASN A 626 -19.28 -8.53 2.85
CA ASN A 626 -18.43 -7.36 2.61
C ASN A 626 -17.13 -7.68 1.85
N PHE A 627 -16.71 -8.95 1.88
CA PHE A 627 -15.75 -9.55 0.96
C PHE A 627 -16.41 -10.81 0.36
N PRO A 628 -17.33 -10.63 -0.60
CA PRO A 628 -18.21 -11.68 -1.10
C PRO A 628 -17.54 -12.62 -2.11
N VAL A 629 -16.25 -12.42 -2.40
CA VAL A 629 -15.43 -13.23 -3.32
C VAL A 629 -14.20 -13.80 -2.61
N ALA A 630 -13.37 -12.98 -1.95
CA ALA A 630 -12.11 -13.45 -1.36
C ALA A 630 -12.33 -14.39 -0.17
N ILE A 631 -13.12 -14.00 0.82
CA ILE A 631 -13.37 -14.79 2.02
C ILE A 631 -14.13 -16.10 1.73
N PRO A 632 -15.22 -16.14 0.92
CA PRO A 632 -15.83 -17.42 0.51
C PRO A 632 -14.85 -18.33 -0.21
N THR A 633 -14.04 -17.78 -1.11
CA THR A 633 -13.02 -18.55 -1.85
C THR A 633 -11.94 -19.08 -0.92
N GLY A 634 -11.35 -18.23 -0.08
CA GLY A 634 -10.26 -18.60 0.83
C GLY A 634 -10.64 -19.69 1.83
N GLY A 635 -11.78 -19.55 2.51
CA GLY A 635 -12.28 -20.59 3.43
C GLY A 635 -12.60 -21.91 2.72
N THR A 636 -13.22 -21.83 1.55
CA THR A 636 -13.56 -23.01 0.73
C THR A 636 -12.30 -23.73 0.23
N LEU A 637 -11.34 -23.01 -0.37
CA LEU A 637 -10.13 -23.61 -0.93
C LEU A 637 -9.20 -24.19 0.15
N ALA A 638 -9.11 -23.56 1.31
CA ALA A 638 -8.36 -24.08 2.45
C ALA A 638 -8.91 -25.44 2.94
N ALA A 639 -10.24 -25.57 3.04
CA ALA A 639 -10.89 -26.82 3.42
C ALA A 639 -10.83 -27.90 2.30
N LEU A 640 -10.98 -27.49 1.04
CA LEU A 640 -10.84 -28.41 -0.11
C LEU A 640 -9.42 -28.98 -0.22
N VAL A 641 -8.37 -28.15 -0.12
CA VAL A 641 -6.99 -28.62 -0.32
C VAL A 641 -6.51 -29.53 0.82
N THR A 642 -7.00 -29.31 2.04
CA THR A 642 -6.74 -30.18 3.19
C THR A 642 -7.45 -31.54 3.07
N GLY A 643 -8.57 -31.61 2.34
CA GLY A 643 -9.25 -32.86 1.97
C GLY A 643 -10.67 -33.02 2.52
N SER A 644 -11.27 -31.94 3.06
CA SER A 644 -12.69 -31.91 3.38
C SER A 644 -13.55 -31.87 2.11
N ALA A 645 -14.77 -32.39 2.21
CA ALA A 645 -15.87 -31.83 1.42
C ALA A 645 -16.33 -30.53 2.08
N VAL A 646 -16.83 -29.60 1.27
CA VAL A 646 -17.23 -28.26 1.68
C VAL A 646 -18.68 -28.00 1.33
N ILE A 647 -19.44 -27.57 2.33
CA ILE A 647 -20.71 -26.88 2.11
C ILE A 647 -20.45 -25.39 2.32
N MET A 648 -20.75 -24.57 1.31
CA MET A 648 -20.65 -23.12 1.40
C MET A 648 -22.05 -22.51 1.51
N LYS A 649 -22.31 -21.78 2.60
CA LYS A 649 -23.53 -20.97 2.78
C LYS A 649 -23.18 -19.48 2.81
N PRO A 650 -23.22 -18.76 1.66
CA PRO A 650 -22.97 -17.33 1.59
C PRO A 650 -23.91 -16.50 2.48
N ALA A 651 -23.51 -15.27 2.78
CA ALA A 651 -24.38 -14.29 3.40
C ALA A 651 -25.59 -13.96 2.48
N PRO A 652 -26.80 -13.71 3.03
CA PRO A 652 -27.98 -13.42 2.23
C PRO A 652 -27.85 -12.21 1.29
N GLN A 653 -27.01 -11.24 1.64
CA GLN A 653 -26.74 -10.03 0.87
C GLN A 653 -25.73 -10.24 -0.27
N SER A 654 -25.12 -11.42 -0.41
CA SER A 654 -24.08 -11.72 -1.40
C SER A 654 -24.23 -13.10 -2.05
N ARG A 655 -25.49 -13.52 -2.26
CA ARG A 655 -25.85 -14.86 -2.76
C ARG A 655 -25.35 -15.09 -4.18
N ARG A 656 -25.49 -14.11 -5.07
CA ARG A 656 -25.08 -14.19 -6.48
C ARG A 656 -23.56 -14.26 -6.62
N CYS A 657 -22.82 -13.49 -5.81
CA CYS A 657 -21.36 -13.60 -5.72
C CYS A 657 -20.93 -15.01 -5.30
N GLY A 658 -21.48 -15.53 -4.20
CA GLY A 658 -21.18 -16.89 -3.72
C GLY A 658 -21.58 -17.97 -4.73
N ALA A 659 -22.66 -17.75 -5.48
CA ALA A 659 -23.12 -18.65 -6.53
C ALA A 659 -22.21 -18.65 -7.76
N LEU A 660 -21.70 -17.48 -8.17
CA LEU A 660 -20.67 -17.37 -9.19
C LEU A 660 -19.39 -18.11 -8.77
N ILE A 661 -18.92 -17.94 -7.52
CA ILE A 661 -17.76 -18.68 -7.01
C ILE A 661 -17.98 -20.19 -7.04
N GLY A 662 -19.15 -20.68 -6.61
CA GLY A 662 -19.49 -22.10 -6.70
C GLY A 662 -19.38 -22.64 -8.14
N ARG A 663 -19.96 -21.93 -9.12
CA ARG A 663 -19.87 -22.26 -10.55
C ARG A 663 -18.42 -22.29 -11.06
N LEU A 664 -17.63 -21.26 -10.77
CA LEU A 664 -16.24 -21.16 -11.23
C LEU A 664 -15.33 -22.22 -10.59
N LEU A 665 -15.57 -22.60 -9.34
CA LEU A 665 -14.83 -23.70 -8.70
C LEU A 665 -15.17 -25.07 -9.31
N HIS A 666 -16.43 -25.30 -9.71
CA HIS A 666 -16.79 -26.50 -10.47
C HIS A 666 -16.17 -26.50 -11.87
N GLU A 667 -16.14 -25.35 -12.56
CA GLU A 667 -15.46 -25.19 -13.86
C GLU A 667 -13.95 -25.46 -13.77
N ALA A 668 -13.29 -25.03 -12.68
CA ALA A 668 -11.90 -25.37 -12.37
C ALA A 668 -11.67 -26.88 -12.07
N GLY A 669 -12.75 -27.67 -11.97
CA GLY A 669 -12.71 -29.10 -11.73
C GLY A 669 -12.71 -29.51 -10.25
N VAL A 670 -13.32 -28.71 -9.36
CA VAL A 670 -13.78 -29.21 -8.06
C VAL A 670 -15.02 -30.09 -8.29
N PRO A 671 -15.01 -31.39 -7.91
CA PRO A 671 -16.13 -32.28 -8.23
C PRO A 671 -17.46 -31.85 -7.60
N GLU A 672 -18.58 -32.16 -8.27
CA GLU A 672 -19.91 -32.06 -7.67
C GLU A 672 -19.98 -32.91 -6.39
N GLY A 673 -20.73 -32.43 -5.39
CA GLY A 673 -20.85 -33.07 -4.08
C GLY A 673 -19.67 -32.78 -3.15
N VAL A 674 -18.43 -32.76 -3.66
CA VAL A 674 -17.24 -32.35 -2.88
C VAL A 674 -17.33 -30.88 -2.48
N LEU A 675 -17.74 -30.03 -3.42
CA LEU A 675 -18.27 -28.69 -3.11
C LEU A 675 -19.80 -28.74 -3.31
N THR A 676 -20.54 -28.19 -2.36
CA THR A 676 -21.97 -27.88 -2.54
C THR A 676 -22.27 -26.47 -2.03
N LEU A 677 -22.82 -25.64 -2.91
CA LEU A 677 -23.41 -24.36 -2.54
C LEU A 677 -24.80 -24.60 -1.92
N VAL A 678 -25.12 -23.90 -0.83
CA VAL A 678 -26.46 -23.91 -0.24
C VAL A 678 -26.89 -22.50 0.14
N ASP A 679 -28.15 -22.18 -0.12
CA ASP A 679 -28.85 -21.04 0.44
C ASP A 679 -30.05 -21.57 1.24
N VAL A 680 -30.16 -21.14 2.49
CA VAL A 680 -31.14 -21.66 3.46
C VAL A 680 -31.76 -20.50 4.23
N PRO A 681 -33.07 -20.55 4.53
CA PRO A 681 -33.70 -19.56 5.40
C PRO A 681 -33.12 -19.62 6.81
N GLU A 682 -32.99 -18.46 7.45
CA GLU A 682 -32.39 -18.29 8.79
C GLU A 682 -33.39 -18.65 9.91
N ASN A 683 -33.92 -19.88 9.81
CA ASN A 683 -34.92 -20.46 10.69
C ASN A 683 -34.46 -21.88 11.11
N GLU A 684 -35.42 -22.77 11.39
CA GLU A 684 -35.18 -24.19 11.68
C GLU A 684 -34.37 -24.94 10.62
N VAL A 685 -34.43 -24.56 9.33
CA VAL A 685 -33.66 -25.20 8.24
C VAL A 685 -32.19 -24.78 8.30
N GLY A 686 -31.91 -23.48 8.38
CA GLY A 686 -30.54 -22.98 8.57
C GLY A 686 -29.91 -23.46 9.88
N ARG A 687 -30.70 -23.52 10.96
CA ARG A 687 -30.25 -24.12 12.22
C ARG A 687 -29.93 -25.61 12.05
N ALA A 688 -30.76 -26.38 11.37
CA ALA A 688 -30.53 -27.80 11.13
C ALA A 688 -29.25 -28.08 10.35
N LEU A 689 -28.83 -27.19 9.43
CA LEU A 689 -27.53 -27.27 8.75
C LEU A 689 -26.36 -27.01 9.72
N ILE A 690 -26.42 -25.91 10.48
CA ILE A 690 -25.33 -25.47 11.36
C ILE A 690 -25.11 -26.44 12.54
N SER A 691 -26.19 -26.98 13.11
CA SER A 691 -26.12 -27.87 14.28
C SER A 691 -26.08 -29.37 13.95
N ASP A 692 -25.99 -29.78 12.68
CA ASP A 692 -25.93 -31.21 12.33
C ASP A 692 -24.64 -31.84 12.86
N PRO A 693 -24.69 -33.01 13.52
CA PRO A 693 -23.51 -33.65 14.11
C PRO A 693 -22.44 -34.05 13.08
N ARG A 694 -22.78 -34.18 11.80
CA ARG A 694 -21.85 -34.53 10.71
C ARG A 694 -20.95 -33.39 10.25
N VAL A 695 -21.24 -32.14 10.61
CA VAL A 695 -20.33 -31.02 10.35
C VAL A 695 -19.18 -31.12 11.35
N ASP A 696 -17.96 -31.43 10.89
CA ASP A 696 -16.79 -31.61 11.76
C ASP A 696 -16.22 -30.29 12.26
N GLN A 697 -16.31 -29.25 11.43
CA GLN A 697 -15.87 -27.89 11.74
C GLN A 697 -16.60 -26.84 10.90
N LEU A 698 -16.61 -25.61 11.41
CA LEU A 698 -17.24 -24.46 10.78
C LEU A 698 -16.24 -23.31 10.66
N ILE A 699 -16.03 -22.81 9.44
CA ILE A 699 -15.28 -21.59 9.16
C ILE A 699 -16.29 -20.45 9.06
N LEU A 700 -16.17 -19.47 9.95
CA LEU A 700 -17.04 -18.28 9.99
C LEU A 700 -16.21 -17.01 9.73
N THR A 701 -16.78 -16.08 9.00
CA THR A 701 -16.39 -14.68 9.14
C THR A 701 -17.63 -13.82 9.29
N GLY A 702 -17.71 -13.09 10.39
CA GLY A 702 -18.94 -12.38 10.77
C GLY A 702 -18.89 -11.79 12.18
N GLY A 703 -20.06 -11.71 12.83
CA GLY A 703 -20.17 -11.21 14.20
C GLY A 703 -19.77 -12.27 15.24
N SER A 704 -19.09 -11.86 16.31
CA SER A 704 -18.83 -12.75 17.47
C SER A 704 -20.13 -13.26 18.12
N ASP A 705 -21.21 -12.48 18.07
CA ASP A 705 -22.52 -12.88 18.56
C ASP A 705 -23.15 -14.00 17.70
N THR A 706 -22.81 -14.06 16.40
CA THR A 706 -23.18 -15.20 15.52
C THR A 706 -22.40 -16.46 15.89
N ALA A 707 -21.11 -16.33 16.23
CA ALA A 707 -20.31 -17.45 16.71
C ALA A 707 -20.86 -18.01 18.04
N ALA A 708 -21.22 -17.13 18.99
CA ALA A 708 -21.89 -17.50 20.24
C ALA A 708 -23.25 -18.18 20.00
N LEU A 709 -24.06 -17.66 19.07
CA LEU A 709 -25.33 -18.27 18.69
C LEU A 709 -25.14 -19.70 18.16
N PHE A 710 -24.17 -19.92 17.26
CA PHE A 710 -23.90 -21.25 16.71
C PHE A 710 -23.36 -22.21 17.78
N ALA A 711 -22.46 -21.76 18.65
CA ALA A 711 -21.97 -22.54 19.79
C ALA A 711 -23.11 -22.94 20.75
N SER A 712 -24.07 -22.03 21.00
CA SER A 712 -25.25 -22.31 21.84
C SER A 712 -26.18 -23.40 21.25
N TRP A 713 -26.12 -23.64 19.94
CA TRP A 713 -26.90 -24.70 19.29
C TRP A 713 -26.21 -26.06 19.33
N ARG A 714 -24.87 -26.09 19.35
CA ARG A 714 -24.04 -27.30 19.43
C ARG A 714 -22.68 -26.97 20.08
N PRO A 715 -22.54 -27.16 21.40
CA PRO A 715 -21.28 -26.90 22.12
C PRO A 715 -20.08 -27.74 21.66
N GLU A 716 -20.31 -28.83 20.93
CA GLU A 716 -19.26 -29.67 20.33
C GLU A 716 -18.73 -29.11 19.00
N LEU A 717 -19.38 -28.11 18.39
CA LEU A 717 -19.01 -27.61 17.08
C LEU A 717 -17.68 -26.87 17.13
N ARG A 718 -16.71 -27.34 16.35
CA ARG A 718 -15.42 -26.65 16.19
C ARG A 718 -15.59 -25.43 15.28
N ILE A 719 -15.82 -24.28 15.89
CA ILE A 719 -15.88 -23.00 15.19
C ILE A 719 -14.46 -22.40 15.09
N LEU A 720 -14.06 -22.03 13.87
CA LEU A 720 -12.94 -21.15 13.59
C LEU A 720 -13.56 -19.87 13.02
N ALA A 721 -13.60 -18.79 13.81
CA ALA A 721 -14.17 -17.53 13.34
C ALA A 721 -13.20 -16.36 13.40
N GLU A 722 -13.02 -15.70 12.26
CA GLU A 722 -12.54 -14.32 12.21
C GLU A 722 -13.75 -13.40 12.44
N THR A 723 -13.66 -12.49 13.39
CA THR A 723 -14.74 -11.54 13.69
C THR A 723 -14.23 -10.10 13.63
N SER A 724 -15.15 -9.13 13.73
CA SER A 724 -14.85 -7.73 13.43
C SER A 724 -13.83 -7.07 14.38
N GLY A 725 -13.47 -5.83 14.09
CA GLY A 725 -12.49 -5.04 14.83
C GLY A 725 -12.97 -3.62 15.13
N LYS A 726 -12.49 -3.04 16.23
CA LYS A 726 -12.66 -1.62 16.56
C LYS A 726 -11.33 -0.89 16.39
N ASN A 727 -10.89 -0.83 15.14
CA ASN A 727 -9.50 -0.51 14.80
C ASN A 727 -9.23 1.00 14.86
N SER A 728 -7.97 1.35 15.10
CA SER A 728 -7.53 2.74 15.18
C SER A 728 -6.16 2.99 14.54
N ILE A 729 -5.95 4.23 14.10
CA ILE A 729 -4.65 4.77 13.69
C ILE A 729 -4.21 5.82 14.70
N ILE A 730 -3.02 5.66 15.28
CA ILE A 730 -2.36 6.68 16.11
C ILE A 730 -1.57 7.63 15.19
N VAL A 731 -1.67 8.94 15.41
CA VAL A 731 -0.90 9.95 14.67
C VAL A 731 -0.11 10.82 15.66
N THR A 732 1.22 10.73 15.62
CA THR A 732 2.11 11.46 16.55
C THR A 732 2.65 12.77 15.95
N PRO A 733 3.21 13.69 16.76
CA PRO A 733 3.86 14.90 16.26
C PRO A 733 5.05 14.66 15.31
N HIS A 734 5.56 13.43 15.25
CA HIS A 734 6.62 12.99 14.33
C HIS A 734 6.07 12.43 13.00
N ALA A 735 4.75 12.40 12.78
CA ALA A 735 4.13 11.91 11.56
C ALA A 735 4.32 12.85 10.35
N ASP A 736 4.24 12.30 9.14
CA ASP A 736 3.90 13.08 7.95
C ASP A 736 2.37 13.28 7.90
N LEU A 737 1.90 14.46 8.33
CA LEU A 737 0.48 14.72 8.56
C LEU A 737 -0.39 14.65 7.29
N ASP A 738 0.18 14.91 6.11
CA ASP A 738 -0.56 14.80 4.85
C ASP A 738 -0.80 13.33 4.49
N LEU A 739 0.21 12.47 4.64
CA LEU A 739 0.09 11.01 4.44
C LEU A 739 -0.83 10.39 5.50
N ALA A 740 -0.69 10.79 6.77
CA ALA A 740 -1.56 10.31 7.84
C ALA A 740 -3.04 10.68 7.60
N ALA A 741 -3.34 11.88 7.08
CA ALA A 741 -4.70 12.27 6.75
C ALA A 741 -5.30 11.43 5.60
N HIS A 742 -4.50 11.18 4.55
CA HIS A 742 -4.87 10.30 3.44
C HIS A 742 -5.16 8.86 3.91
N ASP A 743 -4.25 8.28 4.70
CA ASP A 743 -4.32 6.89 5.13
C ASP A 743 -5.42 6.65 6.17
N VAL A 744 -5.73 7.64 7.01
CA VAL A 744 -6.90 7.64 7.88
C VAL A 744 -8.19 7.71 7.06
N ALA A 745 -8.30 8.61 6.08
CA ALA A 745 -9.51 8.75 5.26
C ALA A 745 -9.80 7.46 4.44
N THR A 746 -8.80 6.94 3.74
CA THR A 746 -8.93 5.71 2.94
C THR A 746 -9.23 4.48 3.80
N SER A 747 -8.58 4.35 4.97
CA SER A 747 -8.85 3.24 5.91
C SER A 747 -10.22 3.33 6.60
N ALA A 748 -10.76 4.53 6.80
CA ALA A 748 -12.05 4.73 7.46
C ALA A 748 -13.24 4.57 6.49
N PHE A 749 -13.11 5.03 5.25
CA PHE A 749 -14.25 5.17 4.32
C PHE A 749 -14.18 4.25 3.09
N GLY A 750 -13.08 3.54 2.85
CA GLY A 750 -13.02 2.50 1.82
C GLY A 750 -14.11 1.43 2.02
N HIS A 751 -14.90 1.15 0.98
CA HIS A 751 -16.11 0.32 1.04
C HIS A 751 -17.14 0.80 2.10
N ALA A 752 -17.28 2.12 2.26
CA ALA A 752 -18.15 2.77 3.24
C ALA A 752 -17.88 2.37 4.70
N GLY A 753 -16.63 2.05 5.04
CA GLY A 753 -16.24 1.60 6.38
C GLY A 753 -16.70 0.17 6.74
N GLN A 754 -17.26 -0.58 5.78
CA GLN A 754 -17.75 -1.94 5.95
C GLN A 754 -16.62 -2.98 5.85
N LYS A 755 -15.49 -2.72 6.49
CA LYS A 755 -14.37 -3.67 6.60
C LYS A 755 -14.16 -3.99 8.07
N CYS A 756 -13.92 -5.27 8.38
CA CYS A 756 -13.47 -5.68 9.71
C CYS A 756 -12.18 -4.95 10.14
N SER A 757 -11.34 -4.57 9.18
CA SER A 757 -10.11 -3.78 9.33
C SER A 757 -10.28 -2.26 9.28
N ALA A 758 -11.49 -1.72 9.07
CA ALA A 758 -11.70 -0.28 8.87
C ALA A 758 -11.25 0.56 10.08
N ALA A 759 -10.64 1.71 9.81
CA ALA A 759 -10.23 2.67 10.84
C ALA A 759 -11.46 3.39 11.40
N SER A 760 -12.09 2.80 12.43
CA SER A 760 -13.20 3.41 13.17
C SER A 760 -12.76 4.62 13.98
N LEU A 761 -11.47 4.71 14.32
CA LEU A 761 -10.90 5.71 15.21
C LEU A 761 -9.58 6.26 14.66
N VAL A 762 -9.33 7.54 14.89
CA VAL A 762 -8.00 8.14 14.81
C VAL A 762 -7.67 8.75 16.17
N ILE A 763 -6.48 8.44 16.68
CA ILE A 763 -6.02 8.88 17.99
C ILE A 763 -4.87 9.87 17.77
N THR A 764 -5.13 11.16 17.99
CA THR A 764 -4.12 12.22 17.81
C THR A 764 -3.33 12.41 19.09
N VAL A 765 -2.00 12.45 18.99
CA VAL A 765 -1.12 12.60 20.16
C VAL A 765 -0.61 14.04 20.31
N GLY A 766 -0.76 14.60 21.50
CA GLY A 766 -0.22 15.91 21.87
C GLY A 766 -0.65 17.01 20.91
N SER A 767 0.32 17.70 20.31
CA SER A 767 0.09 18.85 19.42
C SER A 767 -0.69 18.52 18.14
N VAL A 768 -0.77 17.24 17.73
CA VAL A 768 -1.59 16.84 16.55
C VAL A 768 -3.08 17.11 16.80
N SER A 769 -3.53 16.99 18.05
CA SER A 769 -4.92 17.24 18.46
C SER A 769 -5.38 18.68 18.15
N ASP A 770 -4.46 19.65 18.22
CA ASP A 770 -4.71 21.06 17.85
C ASP A 770 -4.25 21.42 16.42
N SER A 771 -3.71 20.46 15.66
CA SER A 771 -3.15 20.73 14.33
C SER A 771 -4.25 21.09 13.32
N ARG A 772 -4.22 22.34 12.87
CA ARG A 772 -5.08 22.82 11.77
C ARG A 772 -4.76 22.17 10.44
N ARG A 773 -3.51 21.74 10.21
CA ARG A 773 -3.13 21.05 8.97
C ARG A 773 -3.76 19.67 8.94
N PHE A 774 -3.50 18.85 9.96
CA PHE A 774 -4.04 17.48 10.01
C PHE A 774 -5.57 17.48 9.91
N SER A 775 -6.25 18.32 10.73
CA SER A 775 -7.71 18.42 10.69
C SER A 775 -8.26 18.99 9.37
N ALA A 776 -7.58 19.93 8.72
CA ALA A 776 -8.01 20.46 7.42
C ALA A 776 -7.79 19.46 6.27
N GLN A 777 -6.65 18.76 6.26
CA GLN A 777 -6.32 17.74 5.25
C GLN A 777 -7.25 16.54 5.37
N LEU A 778 -7.50 16.05 6.59
CA LEU A 778 -8.48 14.99 6.84
C LEU A 778 -9.89 15.43 6.42
N ALA A 779 -10.29 16.66 6.74
CA ALA A 779 -11.59 17.18 6.31
C ALA A 779 -11.71 17.32 4.79
N ASP A 780 -10.66 17.78 4.07
CA ASP A 780 -10.69 17.91 2.61
C ASP A 780 -10.75 16.54 1.93
N ALA A 781 -9.92 15.59 2.38
CA ALA A 781 -9.94 14.20 1.91
C ALA A 781 -11.32 13.56 2.08
N VAL A 782 -11.92 13.69 3.27
CA VAL A 782 -13.19 13.03 3.60
C VAL A 782 -14.40 13.70 2.94
N LEU A 783 -14.41 15.03 2.83
CA LEU A 783 -15.53 15.75 2.21
C LEU A 783 -15.50 15.72 0.67
N SER A 784 -14.38 15.32 0.07
CA SER A 784 -14.23 15.21 -1.39
C SER A 784 -14.51 13.80 -1.93
N LEU A 785 -14.74 12.81 -1.06
CA LEU A 785 -15.06 11.44 -1.48
C LEU A 785 -16.33 11.42 -2.36
N HIS A 786 -16.22 10.93 -3.59
CA HIS A 786 -17.39 10.74 -4.44
C HIS A 786 -18.19 9.51 -3.96
N VAL A 787 -19.42 9.75 -3.49
CA VAL A 787 -20.33 8.73 -2.95
C VAL A 787 -21.45 8.46 -3.94
N GLY A 788 -21.71 7.18 -4.23
CA GLY A 788 -22.76 6.79 -5.17
C GLY A 788 -22.87 5.29 -5.37
N GLU A 789 -23.56 4.88 -6.43
CA GLU A 789 -23.64 3.48 -6.87
C GLU A 789 -22.51 3.16 -7.85
N PRO A 790 -21.87 1.97 -7.80
CA PRO A 790 -20.74 1.63 -8.67
C PRO A 790 -21.07 1.50 -10.16
N THR A 791 -22.34 1.72 -10.57
CA THR A 791 -22.68 1.97 -11.98
C THR A 791 -22.09 3.28 -12.52
N ASP A 792 -21.57 4.15 -11.65
CA ASP A 792 -20.64 5.22 -11.99
C ASP A 792 -19.22 4.85 -11.50
N PRO A 793 -18.25 4.59 -12.41
CA PRO A 793 -16.91 4.17 -12.04
C PRO A 793 -16.05 5.31 -11.49
N THR A 794 -16.60 6.53 -11.37
CA THR A 794 -15.96 7.64 -10.64
C THR A 794 -16.23 7.58 -9.12
N VAL A 795 -17.09 6.67 -8.65
CA VAL A 795 -17.45 6.55 -7.22
C VAL A 795 -16.32 5.86 -6.43
N GLN A 796 -15.93 6.50 -5.32
CA GLN A 796 -14.92 5.98 -4.37
C GLN A 796 -15.58 5.25 -3.19
N MET A 797 -16.75 5.73 -2.75
CA MET A 797 -17.49 5.15 -1.64
C MET A 797 -18.88 4.69 -2.11
N GLY A 798 -19.06 3.37 -2.13
CA GLY A 798 -20.35 2.72 -2.42
C GLY A 798 -21.40 2.90 -1.31
N PRO A 799 -22.61 2.33 -1.48
CA PRO A 799 -23.64 2.29 -0.45
C PRO A 799 -23.25 1.40 0.74
N VAL A 800 -23.97 1.56 1.87
CA VAL A 800 -24.05 0.49 2.87
C VAL A 800 -24.90 -0.67 2.32
N ILE A 801 -24.64 -1.90 2.78
CA ILE A 801 -25.23 -3.10 2.17
C ILE A 801 -26.77 -3.15 2.28
N GLU A 802 -27.31 -2.62 3.37
CA GLU A 802 -28.74 -2.59 3.70
C GLU A 802 -29.06 -1.31 4.49
N GLU A 803 -30.35 -1.01 4.71
CA GLU A 803 -30.75 0.15 5.53
C GLU A 803 -30.15 0.03 6.95
N PRO A 804 -29.54 1.09 7.51
CA PRO A 804 -28.92 1.05 8.84
C PRO A 804 -29.85 0.55 9.94
N GLY A 805 -29.55 -0.63 10.48
CA GLY A 805 -30.13 -1.11 11.75
C GLY A 805 -29.76 -0.21 12.94
N GLU A 806 -30.44 -0.39 14.07
CA GLU A 806 -30.36 0.47 15.28
C GLU A 806 -28.93 0.89 15.68
N LYS A 807 -27.99 -0.06 15.63
CA LYS A 807 -26.56 0.18 15.90
C LYS A 807 -25.99 1.24 14.95
N LEU A 808 -26.01 1.01 13.64
CA LEU A 808 -25.44 1.95 12.67
C LEU A 808 -26.26 3.25 12.58
N ALA A 809 -27.59 3.20 12.74
CA ALA A 809 -28.45 4.38 12.73
C ALA A 809 -28.12 5.38 13.85
N SER A 810 -27.92 4.91 15.08
CA SER A 810 -27.43 5.76 16.19
C SER A 810 -26.01 6.28 15.90
N GLY A 811 -25.12 5.42 15.39
CA GLY A 811 -23.79 5.80 14.91
C GLY A 811 -23.77 6.91 13.85
N LEU A 812 -24.78 6.98 12.99
CA LEU A 812 -24.92 8.02 11.96
C LEU A 812 -25.61 9.30 12.46
N THR A 813 -26.40 9.25 13.52
CA THR A 813 -27.33 10.35 13.86
C THR A 813 -27.13 10.99 15.23
N GLU A 814 -26.64 10.26 16.21
CA GLU A 814 -26.57 10.67 17.63
C GLU A 814 -25.13 10.96 18.05
N LEU A 815 -24.92 11.97 18.90
CA LEU A 815 -23.63 12.32 19.48
C LEU A 815 -23.70 12.17 21.01
N ALA A 816 -22.60 11.76 21.63
CA ALA A 816 -22.48 11.81 23.09
C ALA A 816 -22.24 13.25 23.59
N ASP A 817 -22.41 13.48 24.89
CA ASP A 817 -22.05 14.77 25.51
C ASP A 817 -20.56 15.07 25.27
N GLY A 818 -20.25 16.28 24.79
CA GLY A 818 -18.88 16.69 24.43
C GLY A 818 -18.48 16.41 22.99
N GLU A 819 -19.12 15.45 22.31
CA GLU A 819 -18.84 15.16 20.90
C GLU A 819 -19.41 16.25 19.95
N SER A 820 -18.78 16.39 18.78
CA SER A 820 -19.25 17.26 17.69
C SER A 820 -18.97 16.66 16.32
N TRP A 821 -19.77 17.01 15.31
CA TRP A 821 -19.52 16.60 13.93
C TRP A 821 -18.54 17.58 13.25
N LEU A 822 -17.32 17.11 12.90
CA LEU A 822 -16.45 17.79 11.93
C LEU A 822 -17.03 17.67 10.51
N ALA A 823 -17.52 16.47 10.18
CA ALA A 823 -18.33 16.19 9.01
C ALA A 823 -19.58 15.43 9.49
N ARG A 824 -20.78 15.95 9.26
CA ARG A 824 -22.02 15.26 9.65
C ARG A 824 -22.48 14.37 8.49
N PRO A 825 -22.66 13.05 8.70
CA PRO A 825 -23.14 12.16 7.66
C PRO A 825 -24.58 12.51 7.29
N ARG A 826 -24.95 12.26 6.03
CA ARG A 826 -26.27 12.55 5.47
C ARG A 826 -26.68 11.43 4.54
N GLN A 827 -27.91 10.96 4.66
CA GLN A 827 -28.52 10.15 3.61
C GLN A 827 -28.60 10.99 2.32
N LEU A 828 -28.13 10.43 1.20
CA LEU A 828 -27.96 11.16 -0.06
C LEU A 828 -29.14 10.98 -1.02
N ASP A 829 -29.90 9.90 -0.88
CA ASP A 829 -30.98 9.54 -1.78
C ASP A 829 -32.18 8.86 -1.06
N GLY A 830 -33.13 8.34 -1.83
CA GLY A 830 -34.32 7.65 -1.30
C GLY A 830 -34.11 6.18 -0.92
N SER A 831 -32.96 5.56 -1.22
CA SER A 831 -32.70 4.12 -1.00
C SER A 831 -32.54 3.71 0.46
N GLY A 832 -32.23 4.66 1.36
CA GLY A 832 -31.82 4.37 2.73
C GLY A 832 -30.41 3.78 2.86
N ARG A 833 -29.63 3.68 1.76
CA ARG A 833 -28.30 3.01 1.72
C ARG A 833 -27.13 3.94 1.38
N LEU A 834 -27.34 5.04 0.66
CA LEU A 834 -26.26 6.00 0.35
C LEU A 834 -26.13 7.06 1.45
N PHE A 835 -24.96 7.11 2.10
CA PHE A 835 -24.64 8.09 3.14
C PHE A 835 -23.33 8.81 2.85
N SER A 836 -23.26 10.14 3.05
CA SER A 836 -21.97 10.83 3.09
C SER A 836 -21.14 10.41 4.31
N PRO A 837 -19.81 10.48 4.25
CA PRO A 837 -18.93 10.25 5.39
C PRO A 837 -19.29 11.08 6.63
N GLY A 838 -19.09 10.50 7.80
CA GLY A 838 -19.18 11.17 9.10
C GLY A 838 -17.85 11.19 9.86
N VAL A 839 -17.53 12.31 10.50
CA VAL A 839 -16.35 12.45 11.37
C VAL A 839 -16.77 13.13 12.67
N ARG A 840 -16.63 12.42 13.80
CA ARG A 840 -16.83 12.92 15.15
C ARG A 840 -15.52 13.45 15.72
N ALA A 841 -15.55 14.59 16.40
CA ALA A 841 -14.47 15.08 17.26
C ALA A 841 -14.93 15.13 18.72
N GLY A 842 -13.98 15.03 19.64
CA GLY A 842 -14.27 14.97 21.08
C GLY A 842 -14.77 13.61 21.54
N VAL A 843 -14.43 12.53 20.84
CA VAL A 843 -14.74 11.17 21.31
C VAL A 843 -13.86 10.88 22.53
N GLU A 844 -14.48 10.57 23.66
CA GLU A 844 -13.77 10.22 24.89
C GLU A 844 -13.45 8.72 24.96
N GLU A 845 -12.38 8.36 25.67
CA GLU A 845 -12.06 6.97 25.99
C GLU A 845 -13.17 6.33 26.84
N GLY A 846 -13.55 5.09 26.52
CA GLY A 846 -14.62 4.37 27.22
C GLY A 846 -16.03 4.83 26.86
N SER A 847 -16.17 5.84 25.99
CA SER A 847 -17.47 6.24 25.42
C SER A 847 -18.11 5.13 24.59
N ALA A 848 -19.42 5.23 24.35
CA ALA A 848 -20.12 4.32 23.45
C ALA A 848 -19.47 4.29 22.05
N PHE A 849 -19.02 5.44 21.53
CA PHE A 849 -18.35 5.45 20.22
C PHE A 849 -16.95 4.81 20.26
N HIS A 850 -16.19 4.93 21.35
CA HIS A 850 -14.91 4.22 21.50
C HIS A 850 -15.08 2.69 21.53
N LEU A 851 -16.13 2.20 22.20
CA LEU A 851 -16.30 0.76 22.47
C LEU A 851 -17.19 0.00 21.45
N THR A 852 -18.07 0.69 20.71
CA THR A 852 -19.00 0.05 19.76
C THR A 852 -18.45 0.06 18.33
N GLU A 853 -18.34 -1.12 17.71
CA GLU A 853 -18.15 -1.25 16.26
C GLU A 853 -19.48 -0.99 15.54
N TYR A 854 -19.48 -0.07 14.57
CA TYR A 854 -20.69 0.37 13.87
C TYR A 854 -20.81 -0.16 12.45
N PHE A 855 -19.70 -0.54 11.81
CA PHE A 855 -19.63 -1.11 10.47
C PHE A 855 -20.27 -0.24 9.38
N GLY A 856 -19.87 1.04 9.31
CA GLY A 856 -20.36 2.00 8.33
C GLY A 856 -19.49 3.26 8.27
N PRO A 857 -19.88 4.29 7.48
CA PRO A 857 -18.98 5.36 7.06
C PRO A 857 -18.85 6.46 8.12
N ILE A 858 -18.33 6.12 9.30
CA ILE A 858 -18.13 7.02 10.44
C ILE A 858 -16.78 6.82 11.15
N LEU A 859 -16.04 7.91 11.32
CA LEU A 859 -14.76 8.00 12.01
C LEU A 859 -14.90 8.80 13.31
N GLY A 860 -14.22 8.37 14.37
CA GLY A 860 -14.09 9.14 15.61
C GLY A 860 -12.67 9.63 15.86
N VAL A 861 -12.51 10.91 16.20
CA VAL A 861 -11.24 11.50 16.65
C VAL A 861 -11.18 11.50 18.17
N ILE A 862 -10.23 10.73 18.73
CA ILE A 862 -9.87 10.74 20.15
C ILE A 862 -8.55 11.52 20.31
N HIS A 863 -8.41 12.25 21.40
CA HIS A 863 -7.19 12.97 21.74
C HIS A 863 -6.45 12.27 22.88
N ALA A 864 -5.14 12.10 22.75
CA ALA A 864 -4.24 11.55 23.77
C ALA A 864 -3.10 12.53 24.07
N GLU A 865 -2.66 12.61 25.33
CA GLU A 865 -1.55 13.49 25.72
C GLU A 865 -0.19 12.90 25.31
N THR A 866 -0.02 11.58 25.39
CA THR A 866 1.21 10.87 25.05
C THR A 866 0.96 9.62 24.18
N LEU A 867 2.03 9.02 23.65
CA LEU A 867 1.95 7.77 22.89
C LEU A 867 1.49 6.60 23.77
N GLU A 868 1.89 6.59 25.03
CA GLU A 868 1.48 5.59 26.02
C GLU A 868 -0.02 5.66 26.29
N ASP A 869 -0.59 6.87 26.43
CA ASP A 869 -2.04 7.05 26.52
C ASP A 869 -2.75 6.62 25.22
N ALA A 870 -2.18 6.92 24.05
CA ALA A 870 -2.76 6.52 22.77
C ALA A 870 -2.81 4.98 22.59
N VAL A 871 -1.75 4.27 22.98
CA VAL A 871 -1.74 2.79 22.98
C VAL A 871 -2.69 2.22 24.02
N ARG A 872 -2.78 2.81 25.21
CA ARG A 872 -3.75 2.44 26.26
C ARG A 872 -5.19 2.55 25.75
N ILE A 873 -5.52 3.64 25.03
CA ILE A 873 -6.82 3.84 24.38
C ILE A 873 -7.05 2.82 23.25
N GLN A 874 -6.05 2.60 22.39
CA GLN A 874 -6.11 1.65 21.26
C GLN A 874 -6.35 0.20 21.74
N ASN A 875 -5.63 -0.23 22.78
CA ASN A 875 -5.78 -1.55 23.39
C ASN A 875 -7.05 -1.69 24.24
N GLY A 876 -7.65 -0.57 24.68
CA GLY A 876 -8.81 -0.53 25.57
C GLY A 876 -10.15 -1.00 24.96
N THR A 877 -10.17 -1.40 23.68
CA THR A 877 -11.34 -2.03 23.06
C THR A 877 -11.35 -3.55 23.29
N ALA A 878 -12.52 -4.20 23.16
CA ALA A 878 -12.64 -5.66 23.26
C ALA A 878 -12.05 -6.43 22.06
N TYR A 879 -11.46 -5.72 21.09
CA TYR A 879 -11.00 -6.23 19.81
C TYR A 879 -9.50 -5.99 19.62
N GLY A 880 -8.90 -6.72 18.69
CA GLY A 880 -7.47 -6.64 18.39
C GLY A 880 -7.16 -7.10 16.98
N LEU A 881 -7.86 -6.56 15.98
CA LEU A 881 -7.71 -6.98 14.58
C LEU A 881 -6.62 -6.18 13.86
N THR A 882 -6.89 -4.93 13.46
CA THR A 882 -5.87 -4.05 12.86
C THR A 882 -5.54 -2.87 13.78
N ALA A 883 -4.29 -2.40 13.72
CA ALA A 883 -3.83 -1.21 14.41
C ALA A 883 -2.78 -0.47 13.57
N GLY A 884 -2.83 0.86 13.55
CA GLY A 884 -1.92 1.70 12.79
C GLY A 884 -1.16 2.72 13.64
N LEU A 885 0.04 3.08 13.19
CA LEU A 885 0.84 4.20 13.69
C LEU A 885 1.39 5.03 12.51
N HIS A 886 1.17 6.34 12.54
CA HIS A 886 1.99 7.30 11.80
C HIS A 886 2.98 7.99 12.73
N SER A 887 4.26 7.75 12.50
CA SER A 887 5.42 8.40 13.14
C SER A 887 6.68 8.14 12.32
N LEU A 888 7.55 9.14 12.16
CA LEU A 888 8.88 9.00 11.56
C LEU A 888 10.00 8.82 12.61
N GLU A 889 9.66 8.72 13.89
CA GLU A 889 10.62 8.52 14.99
C GLU A 889 10.78 7.01 15.30
N PRO A 890 11.97 6.42 15.06
CA PRO A 890 12.19 4.99 15.26
C PRO A 890 11.92 4.50 16.69
N ALA A 891 12.16 5.33 17.71
CA ALA A 891 11.88 4.97 19.10
C ALA A 891 10.36 4.85 19.38
N GLU A 892 9.53 5.68 18.75
CA GLU A 892 8.06 5.57 18.85
C GLU A 892 7.55 4.31 18.16
N ILE A 893 8.10 3.98 16.98
CA ILE A 893 7.76 2.76 16.23
C ILE A 893 8.14 1.49 17.03
N ALA A 894 9.37 1.42 17.54
CA ALA A 894 9.84 0.27 18.30
C ALA A 894 9.00 0.08 19.59
N TRP A 895 8.74 1.16 20.33
CA TRP A 895 7.92 1.10 21.54
C TRP A 895 6.47 0.69 21.23
N TRP A 896 5.84 1.31 20.21
CA TRP A 896 4.47 0.98 19.80
C TRP A 896 4.34 -0.49 19.37
N THR A 897 5.23 -0.99 18.51
CA THR A 897 5.18 -2.40 18.07
C THR A 897 5.38 -3.40 19.21
N GLU A 898 6.02 -3.03 20.31
CA GLU A 898 6.14 -3.88 21.51
C GLU A 898 4.87 -3.89 22.39
N HIS A 899 4.10 -2.78 22.41
CA HIS A 899 3.01 -2.57 23.38
C HIS A 899 1.59 -2.63 22.80
N VAL A 900 1.42 -2.62 21.48
CA VAL A 900 0.10 -2.67 20.82
C VAL A 900 -0.48 -4.10 20.74
N GLU A 901 -1.76 -4.24 21.06
CA GLU A 901 -2.46 -5.53 21.17
C GLU A 901 -3.42 -5.79 19.99
N ALA A 902 -2.87 -5.95 18.78
CA ALA A 902 -3.62 -6.33 17.59
C ALA A 902 -2.88 -7.32 16.69
N GLY A 903 -3.60 -8.15 15.93
CA GLY A 903 -3.02 -9.17 15.08
C GLY A 903 -2.31 -8.65 13.82
N ASN A 904 -2.75 -7.53 13.25
CA ASN A 904 -2.18 -6.90 12.06
C ASN A 904 -1.77 -5.45 12.37
N LEU A 905 -0.47 -5.17 12.34
CA LEU A 905 0.11 -3.86 12.64
C LEU A 905 0.58 -3.17 11.35
N TYR A 906 0.36 -1.86 11.27
CA TYR A 906 0.72 -1.06 10.10
C TYR A 906 1.44 0.24 10.52
N VAL A 907 2.58 0.54 9.89
CA VAL A 907 3.41 1.71 10.22
C VAL A 907 3.59 2.60 8.99
N ASN A 908 3.20 3.87 9.11
CA ASN A 908 3.24 4.89 8.04
C ASN A 908 2.53 4.46 6.75
N ARG A 909 1.35 3.84 6.88
CA ARG A 909 0.46 3.38 5.80
C ARG A 909 -0.96 3.14 6.33
N GLY A 910 -1.93 3.01 5.44
CA GLY A 910 -3.29 2.56 5.79
C GLY A 910 -3.37 1.14 6.37
N ILE A 911 -4.44 0.87 7.14
CA ILE A 911 -4.64 -0.37 7.93
C ILE A 911 -5.56 -1.42 7.26
N THR A 912 -5.87 -1.26 5.98
CA THR A 912 -6.77 -2.16 5.22
C THR A 912 -6.09 -2.61 3.92
N GLY A 913 -6.63 -3.64 3.26
CA GLY A 913 -5.99 -4.23 2.07
C GLY A 913 -4.80 -5.11 2.44
N ALA A 914 -5.02 -6.05 3.36
CA ALA A 914 -4.03 -7.06 3.68
C ALA A 914 -3.88 -8.02 2.49
N ILE A 915 -2.64 -8.29 2.10
CA ILE A 915 -2.31 -9.16 0.97
C ILE A 915 -1.84 -10.52 1.52
N VAL A 916 -2.33 -11.60 0.93
CA VAL A 916 -1.99 -12.99 1.28
C VAL A 916 -0.47 -13.19 1.34
N GLN A 917 0.01 -13.94 2.33
CA GLN A 917 1.41 -14.15 2.69
C GLN A 917 2.17 -12.89 3.16
N ARG A 918 1.91 -11.69 2.64
CA ARG A 918 2.58 -10.44 3.03
C ARG A 918 2.12 -9.96 4.41
N GLN A 919 0.81 -9.83 4.58
CA GLN A 919 0.21 -9.47 5.87
C GLN A 919 -0.88 -10.49 6.24
N PRO A 920 -0.51 -11.75 6.57
CA PRO A 920 -1.48 -12.77 6.96
C PRO A 920 -2.52 -12.21 7.95
N PHE A 921 -3.79 -12.40 7.64
CA PHE A 921 -4.86 -11.61 8.21
C PHE A 921 -5.63 -12.39 9.28
N GLY A 922 -5.76 -11.79 10.45
CA GLY A 922 -6.51 -12.39 11.57
C GLY A 922 -6.18 -11.72 12.89
N GLY A 923 -7.15 -11.70 13.80
CA GLY A 923 -7.15 -10.84 14.98
C GLY A 923 -6.81 -11.54 16.30
N TRP A 924 -6.79 -10.74 17.37
CA TRP A 924 -6.70 -11.15 18.76
C TRP A 924 -7.97 -10.71 19.53
N LYS A 925 -8.08 -11.10 20.81
CA LYS A 925 -9.24 -10.79 21.68
C LYS A 925 -10.53 -11.30 20.99
N ARG A 926 -11.65 -10.56 21.03
CA ARG A 926 -12.91 -11.00 20.39
C ARG A 926 -12.83 -11.10 18.86
N SER A 927 -11.81 -10.53 18.21
CA SER A 927 -11.66 -10.58 16.74
C SER A 927 -11.28 -11.96 16.21
N ALA A 928 -10.93 -12.92 17.07
CA ALA A 928 -10.71 -14.31 16.71
C ALA A 928 -11.41 -15.24 17.73
N ILE A 929 -12.06 -16.29 17.23
CA ILE A 929 -12.84 -17.25 18.03
C ILE A 929 -12.38 -18.67 17.68
N GLY A 930 -12.18 -19.49 18.73
CA GLY A 930 -11.74 -20.87 18.61
C GLY A 930 -10.27 -21.00 18.19
N GLN A 931 -9.93 -22.14 17.58
CA GLN A 931 -8.55 -22.52 17.25
C GLN A 931 -8.05 -21.89 15.93
N THR A 932 -8.52 -20.69 15.57
CA THR A 932 -8.15 -20.04 14.31
C THR A 932 -6.71 -19.49 14.32
N SER A 933 -6.16 -19.33 13.14
CA SER A 933 -4.90 -18.62 12.87
C SER A 933 -5.10 -17.72 11.65
N LYS A 934 -4.10 -16.96 11.25
CA LYS A 934 -4.24 -15.98 10.18
C LYS A 934 -4.54 -16.62 8.82
N ALA A 935 -5.62 -16.17 8.20
CA ALA A 935 -5.93 -16.46 6.80
C ALA A 935 -4.78 -15.95 5.92
N GLY A 936 -4.40 -16.74 4.91
CA GLY A 936 -3.26 -16.45 4.06
C GLY A 936 -1.91 -16.52 4.77
N GLY A 937 -1.86 -17.15 5.96
CA GLY A 937 -0.64 -17.43 6.73
C GLY A 937 -0.26 -18.92 6.75
N PRO A 938 0.96 -19.24 7.21
CA PRO A 938 1.53 -20.59 7.11
C PRO A 938 0.91 -21.61 8.05
N ASN A 939 0.10 -21.18 9.02
CA ASN A 939 -0.53 -22.05 10.02
C ASN A 939 -2.01 -22.36 9.73
N TYR A 940 -2.64 -21.69 8.75
CA TYR A 940 -4.10 -21.80 8.53
C TYR A 940 -4.56 -23.23 8.25
N LEU A 941 -3.87 -23.92 7.34
CA LEU A 941 -4.21 -25.30 6.96
C LEU A 941 -3.97 -26.31 8.10
N VAL A 942 -2.98 -26.05 8.96
CA VAL A 942 -2.68 -26.90 10.14
C VAL A 942 -3.89 -26.97 11.06
N HIS A 943 -4.56 -25.83 11.27
CA HIS A 943 -5.75 -25.77 12.11
C HIS A 943 -6.99 -26.39 11.45
N LEU A 944 -7.02 -26.68 10.15
CA LEU A 944 -8.17 -27.33 9.50
C LEU A 944 -8.10 -28.87 9.49
N MET A 945 -6.99 -29.45 9.95
CA MET A 945 -6.74 -30.90 9.98
C MET A 945 -6.56 -31.40 11.41
N ASP A 946 -6.55 -32.72 11.59
CA ASP A 946 -6.07 -33.36 12.82
C ASP A 946 -4.63 -33.86 12.62
N ALA A 947 -3.78 -33.67 13.64
CA ALA A 947 -2.37 -34.04 13.60
C ALA A 947 -2.08 -35.22 14.53
N ALA A 948 -1.21 -36.13 14.10
CA ALA A 948 -0.65 -37.23 14.88
C ALA A 948 0.83 -37.43 14.53
N ASP A 949 1.61 -38.11 15.37
CA ASP A 949 3.00 -38.43 15.05
C ASP A 949 3.10 -39.38 13.84
N ALA A 950 4.01 -39.10 12.91
CA ALA A 950 4.24 -39.94 11.75
C ALA A 950 5.21 -41.09 12.06
N GLY A 951 4.90 -42.27 11.52
CA GLY A 951 5.78 -43.44 11.52
C GLY A 951 5.88 -44.21 12.84
N SER A 952 6.22 -45.50 12.75
CA SER A 952 6.27 -46.39 13.93
C SER A 952 7.52 -46.22 14.80
N ALA A 953 8.46 -45.35 14.42
CA ALA A 953 9.74 -45.17 15.12
C ALA A 953 9.58 -44.35 16.41
N LEU A 954 8.66 -43.36 16.40
CA LEU A 954 8.28 -42.59 17.59
C LEU A 954 7.21 -43.32 18.43
N SER A 955 6.44 -44.24 17.84
CA SER A 955 5.42 -45.03 18.54
C SER A 955 5.97 -46.23 19.33
N ALA A 956 7.30 -46.39 19.42
CA ALA A 956 7.95 -47.63 19.86
C ALA A 956 8.09 -47.80 21.39
N GLY A 957 7.12 -47.33 22.17
CA GLY A 957 6.99 -47.63 23.62
C GLY A 957 8.08 -47.07 24.55
N ASP A 958 9.04 -46.31 24.02
CA ASP A 958 10.09 -45.62 24.77
C ASP A 958 9.71 -44.14 24.92
N GLU A 959 9.01 -43.83 26.02
CA GLU A 959 8.52 -42.48 26.33
C GLU A 959 9.66 -41.46 26.50
N ASP A 960 10.83 -41.89 26.98
CA ASP A 960 12.01 -41.03 27.14
C ASP A 960 12.62 -40.67 25.77
N ALA A 961 12.70 -41.63 24.84
CA ALA A 961 13.15 -41.37 23.47
C ALA A 961 12.17 -40.45 22.72
N TRP A 962 10.87 -40.67 22.86
CA TRP A 962 9.83 -39.82 22.28
C TRP A 962 9.89 -38.38 22.82
N LEU A 963 9.99 -38.21 24.14
CA LEU A 963 10.20 -36.88 24.74
C LEU A 963 11.51 -36.24 24.26
N SER A 964 12.60 -37.00 24.14
CA SER A 964 13.88 -36.47 23.65
C SER A 964 13.78 -35.94 22.22
N ALA A 965 13.09 -36.66 21.32
CA ALA A 965 12.83 -36.23 19.95
C ALA A 965 11.93 -34.97 19.92
N ALA A 966 10.85 -34.95 20.71
CA ALA A 966 9.97 -33.79 20.80
C ALA A 966 10.72 -32.53 21.28
N ARG A 967 11.59 -32.67 22.29
CA ARG A 967 12.46 -31.58 22.76
C ARG A 967 13.42 -31.08 21.70
N HIS A 968 13.83 -31.93 20.75
CA HIS A 968 14.66 -31.53 19.61
C HIS A 968 13.85 -30.72 18.60
N SER A 969 12.70 -31.26 18.18
CA SER A 969 11.76 -30.63 17.25
C SER A 969 11.28 -29.25 17.74
N ASP A 970 10.93 -29.11 19.03
CA ASP A 970 10.57 -27.81 19.64
C ASP A 970 11.67 -26.75 19.41
N ARG A 971 12.93 -27.08 19.71
CA ARG A 971 14.06 -26.15 19.54
C ARG A 971 14.34 -25.85 18.07
N GLU A 972 14.19 -26.83 17.19
CA GLU A 972 14.40 -26.66 15.76
C GLU A 972 13.36 -25.72 15.14
N HIS A 973 12.06 -25.96 15.38
CA HIS A 973 11.00 -25.09 14.87
C HIS A 973 11.03 -23.70 15.50
N TRP A 974 11.36 -23.57 16.79
CA TRP A 974 11.51 -22.25 17.42
C TRP A 974 12.66 -21.44 16.80
N ALA A 975 13.75 -22.10 16.41
CA ALA A 975 14.90 -21.48 15.77
C ALA A 975 14.77 -21.28 14.24
N SER A 976 13.71 -21.80 13.60
CA SER A 976 13.57 -21.78 12.13
C SER A 976 12.19 -21.36 11.62
N THR A 977 11.12 -21.98 12.11
CA THR A 977 9.74 -21.82 11.63
C THR A 977 9.06 -20.62 12.26
N PHE A 978 9.31 -20.36 13.54
CA PHE A 978 8.62 -19.34 14.32
C PHE A 978 9.38 -18.01 14.45
N VAL A 979 10.59 -17.92 13.89
CA VAL A 979 11.41 -16.71 13.93
C VAL A 979 10.78 -15.56 13.13
N PRO A 980 10.94 -14.29 13.55
CA PRO A 980 10.46 -13.14 12.79
C PRO A 980 11.13 -13.05 11.41
N ARG A 981 10.33 -12.99 10.35
CA ARG A 981 10.83 -12.92 8.96
C ARG A 981 9.91 -12.11 8.06
N ASP A 982 10.55 -11.33 7.19
CA ASP A 982 9.97 -10.77 5.98
C ASP A 982 10.35 -11.69 4.81
N VAL A 983 9.37 -12.41 4.26
CA VAL A 983 9.62 -13.42 3.23
C VAL A 983 9.73 -12.79 1.84
N GLN A 984 9.07 -11.66 1.62
CA GLN A 984 8.91 -11.06 0.30
C GLN A 984 10.01 -10.06 -0.06
N ASP A 985 10.63 -9.40 0.92
CA ASP A 985 11.74 -8.44 0.74
C ASP A 985 11.41 -7.38 -0.33
N LEU A 986 10.24 -6.74 -0.20
CA LEU A 986 9.74 -5.80 -1.20
C LEU A 986 10.51 -4.47 -1.15
N HIS A 987 10.68 -3.84 -2.31
CA HIS A 987 11.28 -2.52 -2.38
C HIS A 987 10.32 -1.46 -1.85
N GLY A 988 10.61 -0.93 -0.66
CA GLY A 988 9.83 0.13 -0.04
C GLY A 988 8.75 -0.32 0.94
N GLU A 989 8.61 -1.63 1.20
CA GLU A 989 7.62 -2.19 2.13
C GLU A 989 8.24 -3.36 2.91
N ILE A 990 8.27 -3.26 4.24
CA ILE A 990 8.68 -4.35 5.14
C ILE A 990 7.43 -5.13 5.58
N ASN A 991 7.48 -6.46 5.56
CA ASN A 991 6.35 -7.33 5.89
C ASN A 991 6.75 -8.47 6.83
N VAL A 992 6.88 -8.20 8.13
CA VAL A 992 7.33 -9.18 9.12
C VAL A 992 6.17 -10.00 9.66
N LEU A 993 6.19 -11.32 9.48
CA LEU A 993 5.42 -12.23 10.33
C LEU A 993 6.27 -12.61 11.55
N ARG A 994 5.72 -12.42 12.76
CA ARG A 994 6.33 -12.86 14.02
C ARG A 994 5.37 -13.70 14.86
N HIS A 995 5.93 -14.49 15.77
CA HIS A 995 5.19 -15.29 16.74
C HIS A 995 5.53 -14.81 18.16
N LEU A 996 4.51 -14.57 18.98
CA LEU A 996 4.64 -14.07 20.35
C LEU A 996 4.05 -15.09 21.33
N PRO A 997 4.71 -15.35 22.48
CA PRO A 997 4.12 -16.18 23.52
C PRO A 997 2.86 -15.51 24.09
N ILE A 998 1.84 -16.32 24.41
CA ILE A 998 0.62 -15.89 25.10
C ILE A 998 0.39 -16.72 26.38
N PRO A 999 -0.17 -16.14 27.46
CA PRO A 999 -0.63 -16.91 28.61
C PRO A 999 -1.68 -17.97 28.25
N VAL A 1000 -1.39 -19.24 28.52
CA VAL A 1000 -2.28 -20.39 28.27
C VAL A 1000 -2.62 -21.09 29.58
N LEU A 1001 -3.85 -21.63 29.69
CA LEU A 1001 -4.18 -22.60 30.72
C LEU A 1001 -4.08 -24.02 30.15
N ILE A 1002 -3.27 -24.88 30.76
CA ILE A 1002 -3.15 -26.30 30.41
C ILE A 1002 -4.13 -27.09 31.28
N ARG A 1003 -5.12 -27.76 30.69
CA ARG A 1003 -6.05 -28.64 31.42
C ARG A 1003 -5.67 -30.09 31.14
N ALA A 1004 -5.09 -30.77 32.15
CA ALA A 1004 -4.91 -32.21 32.13
C ALA A 1004 -6.21 -32.87 32.61
N ALA A 1005 -7.04 -33.34 31.68
CA ALA A 1005 -8.28 -34.04 31.99
C ALA A 1005 -8.01 -35.46 32.54
N ALA A 1006 -9.07 -36.12 33.01
CA ALA A 1006 -8.97 -37.50 33.50
C ALA A 1006 -8.44 -38.43 32.39
N GLY A 1007 -7.38 -39.18 32.68
CA GLY A 1007 -6.71 -40.06 31.72
C GLY A 1007 -5.48 -39.45 31.01
N THR A 1008 -5.14 -38.18 31.27
CA THR A 1008 -3.87 -37.60 30.80
C THR A 1008 -2.66 -38.35 31.38
N SER A 1009 -1.67 -38.70 30.56
CA SER A 1009 -0.44 -39.32 31.04
C SER A 1009 0.59 -38.29 31.53
N ALA A 1010 1.49 -38.72 32.43
CA ALA A 1010 2.62 -37.90 32.88
C ALA A 1010 3.49 -37.42 31.71
N THR A 1011 3.71 -38.29 30.72
CA THR A 1011 4.50 -38.03 29.51
C THR A 1011 3.82 -37.02 28.57
N GLN A 1012 2.49 -37.08 28.42
CA GLN A 1012 1.74 -36.05 27.68
C GLN A 1012 1.84 -34.67 28.36
N LEU A 1013 1.68 -34.62 29.68
CA LEU A 1013 1.81 -33.36 30.42
C LEU A 1013 3.24 -32.80 30.34
N ALA A 1014 4.26 -33.65 30.49
CA ALA A 1014 5.67 -33.26 30.36
C ALA A 1014 6.01 -32.74 28.95
N ARG A 1015 5.42 -33.33 27.89
CA ARG A 1015 5.57 -32.87 26.50
C ARG A 1015 5.03 -31.46 26.29
N VAL A 1016 3.80 -31.21 26.74
CA VAL A 1016 3.12 -29.92 26.55
C VAL A 1016 3.81 -28.83 27.38
N LEU A 1017 4.22 -29.14 28.62
CA LEU A 1017 5.00 -28.23 29.45
C LEU A 1017 6.36 -27.86 28.84
N HIS A 1018 7.01 -28.78 28.12
CA HIS A 1018 8.24 -28.46 27.40
C HIS A 1018 8.01 -27.52 26.20
N ALA A 1019 6.91 -27.70 25.46
CA ALA A 1019 6.55 -26.79 24.36
C ALA A 1019 6.35 -25.36 24.89
N ALA A 1020 5.55 -25.22 25.95
CA ALA A 1020 5.31 -23.95 26.64
C ALA A 1020 6.62 -23.30 27.14
N ALA A 1021 7.49 -24.08 27.79
CA ALA A 1021 8.78 -23.59 28.29
C ALA A 1021 9.77 -23.22 27.16
N THR A 1022 9.68 -23.85 25.97
CA THR A 1022 10.56 -23.53 24.83
C THR A 1022 10.24 -22.16 24.24
N VAL A 1023 8.97 -21.78 24.21
CA VAL A 1023 8.52 -20.47 23.68
C VAL A 1023 8.44 -19.36 24.74
N ASP A 1024 8.78 -19.67 26.00
CA ASP A 1024 8.63 -18.77 27.16
C ASP A 1024 7.17 -18.30 27.40
N ALA A 1025 6.22 -19.24 27.28
CA ALA A 1025 4.81 -18.97 27.57
C ALA A 1025 4.49 -19.11 29.06
N ASP A 1026 3.82 -18.08 29.61
CA ASP A 1026 3.18 -18.16 30.92
C ASP A 1026 2.10 -19.27 30.90
N VAL A 1027 2.20 -20.25 31.81
CA VAL A 1027 1.24 -21.36 31.92
C VAL A 1027 0.72 -21.59 33.32
N GLU A 1028 -0.59 -21.82 33.40
CA GLU A 1028 -1.28 -22.32 34.59
C GLU A 1028 -1.79 -23.73 34.28
N VAL A 1029 -1.64 -24.66 35.20
CA VAL A 1029 -2.00 -26.06 35.01
C VAL A 1029 -3.16 -26.45 35.92
N SER A 1030 -4.25 -26.89 35.31
CA SER A 1030 -5.40 -27.49 35.98
C SER A 1030 -5.35 -29.02 35.82
N LEU A 1031 -5.31 -29.76 36.92
CA LEU A 1031 -5.13 -31.22 36.97
C LEU A 1031 -6.41 -31.91 37.47
N ALA A 1032 -6.90 -32.90 36.71
CA ALA A 1032 -7.94 -33.82 37.20
C ALA A 1032 -7.38 -34.92 38.12
N ASP A 1033 -6.13 -35.34 37.91
CA ASP A 1033 -5.44 -36.34 38.73
C ASP A 1033 -4.35 -35.68 39.61
N PRO A 1034 -4.44 -35.75 40.96
CA PRO A 1034 -3.41 -35.25 41.86
C PRO A 1034 -2.01 -35.81 41.60
N ALA A 1035 -1.88 -37.03 41.06
CA ALA A 1035 -0.60 -37.69 40.81
C ALA A 1035 0.27 -36.92 39.79
N LEU A 1036 -0.34 -36.14 38.90
CA LEU A 1036 0.36 -35.33 37.90
C LEU A 1036 1.03 -34.07 38.48
N THR A 1037 0.79 -33.76 39.76
CA THR A 1037 1.38 -32.58 40.43
C THR A 1037 2.92 -32.64 40.44
N GLU A 1038 3.51 -33.82 40.60
CA GLU A 1038 4.96 -34.00 40.58
C GLU A 1038 5.57 -33.61 39.23
N VAL A 1039 4.87 -33.89 38.12
CA VAL A 1039 5.29 -33.53 36.75
C VAL A 1039 5.28 -32.01 36.56
N ALA A 1040 4.20 -31.35 36.99
CA ALA A 1040 4.08 -29.90 36.91
C ALA A 1040 5.15 -29.19 37.77
N THR A 1041 5.40 -29.67 39.00
CA THR A 1041 6.46 -29.15 39.86
C THR A 1041 7.86 -29.41 39.28
N ALA A 1042 8.09 -30.57 38.66
CA ALA A 1042 9.37 -30.88 37.99
C ALA A 1042 9.65 -30.02 36.76
N ALA A 1043 8.59 -29.50 36.10
CA ALA A 1043 8.70 -28.50 35.04
C ALA A 1043 8.98 -27.07 35.55
N GLY A 1044 9.05 -26.86 36.87
CA GLY A 1044 9.40 -25.58 37.50
C GLY A 1044 8.21 -24.75 37.97
N LEU A 1045 6.97 -25.23 37.83
CA LEU A 1045 5.77 -24.49 38.23
C LEU A 1045 5.59 -24.46 39.75
N SER A 1046 5.17 -23.30 40.25
CA SER A 1046 4.86 -23.07 41.66
C SER A 1046 3.51 -23.66 42.07
N GLY A 1047 3.32 -23.87 43.37
CA GLY A 1047 2.04 -24.34 43.93
C GLY A 1047 0.86 -23.37 43.75
N SER A 1048 1.09 -22.15 43.26
CA SER A 1048 0.05 -21.20 42.85
C SER A 1048 -0.36 -21.31 41.38
N GLU A 1049 0.49 -21.92 40.54
CA GLU A 1049 0.25 -22.14 39.11
C GLU A 1049 -0.33 -23.53 38.82
N VAL A 1050 -0.39 -24.41 39.82
CA VAL A 1050 -0.93 -25.78 39.71
C VAL A 1050 -2.17 -25.93 40.59
N GLN A 1051 -3.32 -26.21 40.00
CA GLN A 1051 -4.58 -26.43 40.70
C GLN A 1051 -5.12 -27.83 40.44
N VAL A 1052 -5.47 -28.57 41.48
CA VAL A 1052 -6.07 -29.90 41.38
C VAL A 1052 -7.58 -29.78 41.58
N GLU A 1053 -8.35 -30.06 40.54
CA GLU A 1053 -9.80 -29.81 40.50
C GLU A 1053 -10.55 -30.73 39.54
N ASP A 1054 -11.77 -31.12 39.92
CA ASP A 1054 -12.65 -31.91 39.06
C ASP A 1054 -13.20 -31.10 37.86
N ALA A 1055 -13.73 -31.80 36.87
CA ALA A 1055 -14.28 -31.20 35.66
C ALA A 1055 -15.38 -30.13 35.93
N PRO A 1056 -16.41 -30.39 36.77
CA PRO A 1056 -17.41 -29.37 37.09
C PRO A 1056 -16.84 -28.13 37.81
N THR A 1057 -15.79 -28.28 38.62
CA THR A 1057 -15.13 -27.15 39.29
C THR A 1057 -14.32 -26.32 38.31
N PHE A 1058 -13.56 -26.97 37.43
CA PHE A 1058 -12.83 -26.29 36.36
C PHE A 1058 -13.77 -25.54 35.41
N ALA A 1059 -14.87 -26.16 34.97
CA ALA A 1059 -15.85 -25.53 34.10
C ALA A 1059 -16.44 -24.24 34.70
N ARG A 1060 -16.71 -24.20 36.01
CA ARG A 1060 -17.17 -22.99 36.71
C ARG A 1060 -16.12 -21.87 36.78
N ARG A 1061 -14.84 -22.13 36.48
CA ARG A 1061 -13.80 -21.10 36.37
C ARG A 1061 -13.73 -20.45 35.00
N VAL A 1062 -14.20 -21.11 33.93
CA VAL A 1062 -14.09 -20.62 32.53
C VAL A 1062 -14.54 -19.16 32.37
N PRO A 1063 -15.69 -18.70 32.92
CA PRO A 1063 -16.13 -17.30 32.82
C PRO A 1063 -15.19 -16.27 33.45
N GLY A 1064 -14.31 -16.71 34.36
CA GLY A 1064 -13.37 -15.87 35.12
C GLY A 1064 -11.91 -16.07 34.73
N LEU A 1065 -11.62 -16.80 33.64
CA LEU A 1065 -10.24 -17.00 33.19
C LEU A 1065 -9.67 -15.70 32.63
N ARG A 1066 -8.49 -15.32 33.15
CA ARG A 1066 -7.68 -14.23 32.57
C ARG A 1066 -6.93 -14.64 31.30
N ARG A 1067 -6.92 -15.93 30.98
CA ARG A 1067 -6.18 -16.55 29.88
C ARG A 1067 -7.21 -16.98 28.82
N PRO A 1068 -7.19 -16.42 27.59
CA PRO A 1068 -8.20 -16.68 26.57
C PRO A 1068 -8.00 -18.01 25.83
N ARG A 1069 -7.05 -18.85 26.27
CA ARG A 1069 -6.72 -20.13 25.63
C ARG A 1069 -6.61 -21.26 26.65
N ILE A 1070 -7.23 -22.40 26.34
CA ILE A 1070 -7.11 -23.65 27.09
C ILE A 1070 -6.45 -24.69 26.19
N ARG A 1071 -5.25 -25.17 26.52
CA ARG A 1071 -4.67 -26.38 25.93
C ARG A 1071 -5.17 -27.59 26.72
N LEU A 1072 -6.11 -28.33 26.15
CA LEU A 1072 -6.68 -29.51 26.76
C LEU A 1072 -5.86 -30.76 26.41
N LEU A 1073 -5.56 -31.57 27.41
CA LEU A 1073 -4.99 -32.91 27.27
C LEU A 1073 -6.07 -33.92 27.68
N GLY A 1074 -6.38 -34.86 26.79
CA GLY A 1074 -7.54 -35.75 26.92
C GLY A 1074 -8.83 -35.11 26.37
N GLU A 1075 -9.97 -35.69 26.76
CA GLU A 1075 -11.28 -35.34 26.20
C GLU A 1075 -11.97 -34.17 26.90
N ALA A 1076 -12.71 -33.37 26.13
CA ALA A 1076 -13.55 -32.29 26.68
C ALA A 1076 -14.88 -32.87 27.17
N ASP A 1077 -15.14 -32.77 28.48
CA ASP A 1077 -16.39 -33.18 29.09
C ASP A 1077 -17.53 -32.15 28.84
N GLU A 1078 -18.77 -32.57 29.09
CA GLU A 1078 -19.98 -31.79 28.85
C GLU A 1078 -19.98 -30.43 29.56
N HIS A 1079 -19.43 -30.34 30.79
CA HIS A 1079 -19.41 -29.08 31.53
C HIS A 1079 -18.42 -28.10 30.91
N LEU A 1080 -17.24 -28.58 30.48
CA LEU A 1080 -16.25 -27.75 29.81
C LEU A 1080 -16.78 -27.24 28.46
N ARG A 1081 -17.41 -28.12 27.67
CA ARG A 1081 -18.01 -27.73 26.38
C ARG A 1081 -19.10 -26.68 26.55
N ALA A 1082 -20.04 -26.90 27.48
CA ALA A 1082 -21.09 -25.93 27.79
C ALA A 1082 -20.51 -24.57 28.23
N ALA A 1083 -19.52 -24.58 29.13
CA ALA A 1083 -18.91 -23.35 29.62
C ALA A 1083 -18.13 -22.59 28.52
N THR A 1084 -17.46 -23.29 27.58
CA THR A 1084 -16.81 -22.64 26.42
C THR A 1084 -17.80 -22.19 25.34
N ALA A 1085 -18.97 -22.82 25.23
CA ALA A 1085 -20.03 -22.36 24.32
C ALA A 1085 -20.72 -21.07 24.81
N GLU A 1086 -20.81 -20.87 26.13
CA GLU A 1086 -21.26 -19.59 26.72
C GLU A 1086 -20.16 -18.50 26.66
N HIS A 1087 -18.89 -18.88 26.49
CA HIS A 1087 -17.71 -18.02 26.48
C HIS A 1087 -16.81 -18.29 25.26
N VAL A 1088 -17.34 -17.99 24.07
CA VAL A 1088 -16.65 -18.26 22.78
C VAL A 1088 -15.31 -17.52 22.62
N GLU A 1089 -15.07 -16.47 23.40
CA GLU A 1089 -13.76 -15.81 23.51
C GLU A 1089 -12.66 -16.69 24.12
N VAL A 1090 -13.01 -17.83 24.74
CA VAL A 1090 -12.07 -18.81 25.29
C VAL A 1090 -11.81 -19.92 24.26
N ALA A 1091 -10.68 -19.84 23.58
CA ALA A 1091 -10.28 -20.83 22.58
C ALA A 1091 -9.81 -22.15 23.24
N LEU A 1092 -10.56 -23.23 23.02
CA LEU A 1092 -10.24 -24.57 23.50
C LEU A 1092 -9.44 -25.34 22.44
N PHE A 1093 -8.16 -25.61 22.69
CA PHE A 1093 -7.26 -26.40 21.84
C PHE A 1093 -7.27 -27.87 22.24
N THR A 1094 -7.84 -28.71 21.38
CA THR A 1094 -8.19 -30.13 21.65
C THR A 1094 -7.41 -31.15 20.80
N GLY A 1095 -6.41 -30.73 20.03
CA GLY A 1095 -5.64 -31.65 19.18
C GLY A 1095 -4.93 -32.73 19.99
N ALA A 1096 -4.56 -33.85 19.36
CA ALA A 1096 -3.72 -34.85 20.02
C ALA A 1096 -2.41 -34.22 20.52
N VAL A 1097 -1.78 -34.81 21.54
CA VAL A 1097 -0.44 -34.40 21.96
C VAL A 1097 0.57 -35.07 21.04
N VAL A 1098 1.38 -34.28 20.34
CA VAL A 1098 2.32 -34.77 19.32
C VAL A 1098 3.77 -34.42 19.66
N ALA A 1099 4.73 -35.20 19.18
CA ALA A 1099 6.15 -34.90 19.29
C ALA A 1099 6.53 -33.62 18.52
N SER A 1100 5.93 -33.40 17.34
CA SER A 1100 6.31 -32.29 16.45
C SER A 1100 6.07 -30.90 17.07
N GLY A 1101 7.14 -30.13 17.21
CA GLY A 1101 7.09 -28.72 17.63
C GLY A 1101 6.38 -27.82 16.61
N ARG A 1102 6.25 -28.27 15.35
CA ARG A 1102 5.48 -27.59 14.29
C ARG A 1102 4.04 -27.32 14.69
N VAL A 1103 3.46 -28.21 15.50
CA VAL A 1103 2.05 -28.20 15.90
C VAL A 1103 1.89 -27.91 17.40
N GLU A 1104 2.63 -28.59 18.27
CA GLU A 1104 2.39 -28.51 19.73
C GLU A 1104 2.73 -27.14 20.34
N MET A 1105 3.53 -26.31 19.67
CA MET A 1105 3.81 -24.94 20.11
C MET A 1105 2.72 -23.91 19.70
N LEU A 1106 1.88 -24.20 18.71
CA LEU A 1106 0.86 -23.26 18.19
C LEU A 1106 -0.16 -22.77 19.25
N PRO A 1107 -0.67 -23.60 20.19
CA PRO A 1107 -1.56 -23.14 21.26
C PRO A 1107 -0.95 -22.01 22.10
N PHE A 1108 0.37 -21.98 22.24
CA PHE A 1108 1.15 -21.05 23.06
C PHE A 1108 1.60 -19.79 22.31
N LEU A 1109 1.29 -19.68 21.01
CA LEU A 1109 1.75 -18.60 20.14
C LEU A 1109 0.61 -17.78 19.54
N HIS A 1110 0.80 -16.47 19.54
CA HIS A 1110 0.06 -15.50 18.74
C HIS A 1110 0.88 -15.15 17.50
N GLU A 1111 0.33 -15.38 16.32
CA GLU A 1111 0.86 -14.79 15.11
C GLU A 1111 0.57 -13.29 15.08
N GLN A 1112 1.52 -12.50 14.58
CA GLN A 1112 1.35 -11.07 14.33
C GLN A 1112 2.02 -10.70 13.02
N ALA A 1113 1.27 -10.05 12.13
CA ALA A 1113 1.81 -9.49 10.90
C ALA A 1113 2.09 -7.99 11.11
N ILE A 1114 3.27 -7.52 10.70
CA ILE A 1114 3.69 -6.13 10.86
C ILE A 1114 4.15 -5.62 9.50
N SER A 1115 3.42 -4.65 8.95
CA SER A 1115 3.76 -4.02 7.68
C SER A 1115 4.20 -2.57 7.90
N ALA A 1116 5.34 -2.19 7.34
CA ALA A 1116 5.89 -0.84 7.50
C ALA A 1116 6.38 -0.29 6.17
N THR A 1117 6.13 0.98 5.90
CA THR A 1117 6.73 1.70 4.77
C THR A 1117 8.25 1.80 4.97
N ASP A 1118 9.02 1.17 4.08
CA ASP A 1118 10.50 1.10 4.14
C ASP A 1118 11.18 2.23 3.35
N HIS A 1119 10.44 3.29 3.00
CA HIS A 1119 10.96 4.36 2.16
C HIS A 1119 10.59 5.77 2.63
N ARG A 1120 11.38 6.75 2.18
CA ARG A 1120 11.00 8.16 2.19
C ARG A 1120 11.06 8.71 0.76
N PHE A 1121 9.90 9.05 0.21
CA PHE A 1121 9.72 9.46 -1.20
C PHE A 1121 10.32 8.46 -2.22
N GLY A 1122 10.20 7.17 -1.92
CA GLY A 1122 10.70 6.07 -2.76
C GLY A 1122 12.15 5.65 -2.47
N ASN A 1123 12.93 6.45 -1.72
CA ASN A 1123 14.28 6.08 -1.31
C ASN A 1123 14.22 5.20 -0.06
N PRO A 1124 14.94 4.05 0.01
CA PRO A 1124 14.98 3.21 1.20
C PRO A 1124 15.38 3.99 2.47
N LEU A 1125 14.82 3.59 3.62
CA LEU A 1125 15.20 4.18 4.90
C LEU A 1125 16.69 3.93 5.21
N PRO A 1126 17.41 4.90 5.80
CA PRO A 1126 18.86 4.80 6.03
C PRO A 1126 19.24 3.83 7.16
N HIS A 1127 18.26 3.31 7.89
CA HIS A 1127 18.42 2.31 8.94
C HIS A 1127 17.21 1.38 8.94
N GLN A 1128 17.46 0.09 9.25
CA GLN A 1128 16.40 -0.90 9.44
C GLN A 1128 15.54 -0.50 10.64
N LEU A 1129 14.22 -0.46 10.46
CA LEU A 1129 13.28 -0.24 11.56
C LEU A 1129 13.28 -1.44 12.50
N ASP A 1130 13.32 -1.20 13.81
CA ASP A 1130 12.99 -2.23 14.80
C ASP A 1130 11.47 -2.36 14.91
N LEU A 1131 10.95 -3.42 14.30
CA LEU A 1131 9.54 -3.81 14.33
C LEU A 1131 9.28 -4.93 15.34
N THR A 1132 10.28 -5.29 16.14
CA THR A 1132 10.33 -6.59 16.83
C THR A 1132 10.66 -6.51 18.32
N GLY A 1133 10.86 -5.31 18.88
CA GLY A 1133 11.30 -5.13 20.27
C GLY A 1133 12.72 -5.67 20.48
N GLY A 1134 13.65 -5.31 19.59
CA GLY A 1134 15.06 -5.69 19.65
C GLY A 1134 15.38 -7.13 19.26
N ARG A 1135 14.38 -7.97 18.93
CA ARG A 1135 14.60 -9.38 18.55
C ARG A 1135 15.22 -9.55 17.16
N GLY A 1136 15.05 -8.56 16.28
CA GLY A 1136 15.46 -8.61 14.87
C GLY A 1136 14.54 -9.48 14.02
N TYR A 1137 14.72 -9.40 12.71
CA TYR A 1137 14.04 -10.23 11.72
C TYR A 1137 14.94 -10.44 10.49
N ALA A 1138 14.77 -11.58 9.82
CA ALA A 1138 15.41 -11.86 8.54
C ALA A 1138 14.59 -11.29 7.37
N ARG A 1139 15.25 -11.04 6.22
CA ARG A 1139 14.61 -10.70 4.94
C ARG A 1139 14.86 -11.80 3.91
N GLY A 1140 13.88 -12.01 3.02
CA GLY A 1140 13.87 -13.05 2.00
C GLY A 1140 13.44 -14.44 2.52
N PRO A 1141 13.35 -15.44 1.63
CA PRO A 1141 13.05 -16.82 1.97
C PRO A 1141 14.11 -17.45 2.91
N ALA A 1142 13.74 -18.57 3.54
CA ALA A 1142 14.55 -19.24 4.57
C ALA A 1142 15.72 -20.05 4.03
#